data_AF-A0A3M1B8E7-F1
#
_entry.id   AF-A0A3M1B8E7-F1
#
_cell.length_a   1.000
_cell.length_b   1.000
_cell.length_c   1.000
_cell.angle_alpha   90.00
_cell.angle_beta   90.00
_cell.angle_gamma   90.00
#
_symmetry.space_group_name_H-M   'P 1'
#
loop_
_entity.id
_entity.type
_entity.pdbx_description
1 polymer ?
#
loop_
_entity_poly.entity_id
_entity_poly.type
_entity_poly.pdbx_seq_one_letter_code
_entity_poly.pdbx_strand_id
1 'polypeptide(L)'
;MKIPELPPKAEKYLLLTTLTLVVLSCALRLHQKRKIFFLWHTIPLQKERIQHQQGFMYSYRLPYRWLSAHRKPSPAQLWENQLLLSITNTRNKKSIQYTGLGKSVIWGKTLYFSTSDNSDPRKNHRTYSLHWPIYIPKYVANPIYGLTFLLCFLLLANTANLLYHQYSLKKQKFADFLHQIPPLLKTKFLTLFQKLTRFLLQTLSYPLSLLWKFYKNHSLPLASLLVLGMFLFTRLPFYLYYPVVEFSPDTPSYYAIWWDIQQGIFPKFSMRTPGYPLFFGSLFLLKDSWLFVITIQSLLSLLSILCFIYLLHKHFPLLTLPTAIALAAFSSSGTFLIFETSTFAESIYTPTLLFSFAFFFHAILTRKPLPFAACSLFMAFAILIRPSALFFVVILALTLLYLWRNAYPLSCSLALLLPFTTLLLALCTYNYLTIRLFTISPWGDANLFGATAPYWEKDPTLPAKFQQVIQRVQSWYSPEEKEILFHSWNRKKIQQVFTKHFDNAIYCNGILNIPYLQAKPYMHKIAKNAILHHPEICLKIALTTLITYFWDNVLVDWNFYLFLPQRYNVLYASPPYATYSPSFQKSLLKEYYPPPPHFLSNFYRSQDNPPQTHLKSYLLPKFHLAYLHMHNLFWRKRFWPLAFFCVLLASTLVLLKTKFQHQGAFLLSSLTLSCLGAALIVSLVQMPLTRYSYPTEFIYYLSLTLCPLLGHKSPKQKEE
;
A
#
# COMPACT_ATOMS: atom_id res chain seq x y z
N MET A 1 -23.69 -5.67 -49.66
CA MET A 1 -23.37 -6.95 -48.98
C MET A 1 -23.77 -6.83 -47.51
N LYS A 2 -24.81 -7.55 -47.06
CA LYS A 2 -25.10 -7.73 -45.64
C LYS A 2 -24.09 -8.72 -45.10
N ILE A 3 -23.17 -8.26 -44.26
CA ILE A 3 -22.21 -9.14 -43.59
C ILE A 3 -22.96 -9.82 -42.44
N PRO A 4 -22.83 -11.15 -42.25
CA PRO A 4 -23.51 -11.86 -41.17
C PRO A 4 -23.12 -11.28 -39.81
N GLU A 5 -24.13 -10.92 -39.01
CA GLU A 5 -23.95 -10.48 -37.64
C GLU A 5 -23.26 -11.59 -36.83
N LEU A 6 -22.12 -11.28 -36.23
CA LEU A 6 -21.51 -12.16 -35.23
C LEU A 6 -22.46 -12.23 -34.03
N PRO A 7 -22.89 -13.43 -33.61
CA PRO A 7 -23.83 -13.55 -32.51
C PRO A 7 -23.23 -12.93 -31.23
N PRO A 8 -24.02 -12.23 -30.39
CA PRO A 8 -23.55 -11.53 -29.18
C PRO A 8 -22.82 -12.43 -28.16
N LYS A 9 -22.87 -13.75 -28.34
CA LYS A 9 -22.07 -14.71 -27.57
C LYS A 9 -20.58 -14.69 -27.97
N ALA A 10 -20.25 -14.44 -29.22
CA ALA A 10 -18.87 -14.49 -29.77
C ALA A 10 -17.93 -13.47 -29.09
N GLU A 11 -18.42 -12.30 -28.71
CA GLU A 11 -17.64 -11.26 -28.04
C GLU A 11 -17.23 -11.64 -26.63
N LYS A 12 -18.16 -12.24 -25.87
CA LYS A 12 -17.85 -12.78 -24.53
C LYS A 12 -16.80 -13.86 -24.62
N TYR A 13 -16.87 -14.72 -25.65
CA TYR A 13 -15.85 -15.73 -25.89
C TYR A 13 -14.50 -15.12 -26.26
N LEU A 14 -14.44 -14.06 -27.07
CA LEU A 14 -13.17 -13.43 -27.45
C LEU A 14 -12.45 -12.79 -26.24
N LEU A 15 -13.18 -12.05 -25.40
CA LEU A 15 -12.61 -11.43 -24.20
C LEU A 15 -12.15 -12.50 -23.19
N LEU A 16 -13.00 -13.50 -22.93
CA LEU A 16 -12.68 -14.59 -22.02
C LEU A 16 -11.48 -15.41 -22.51
N THR A 17 -11.41 -15.69 -23.81
CA THR A 17 -10.29 -16.42 -24.44
C THR A 17 -9.00 -15.61 -24.32
N THR A 18 -9.06 -14.31 -24.58
CA THR A 18 -7.87 -13.43 -24.45
C THR A 18 -7.39 -13.38 -23.01
N LEU A 19 -8.29 -13.19 -22.05
CA LEU A 19 -7.96 -13.20 -20.62
C LEU A 19 -7.34 -14.54 -20.20
N THR A 20 -7.93 -15.65 -20.63
CA THR A 20 -7.43 -17.01 -20.35
C THR A 20 -6.02 -17.21 -20.90
N LEU A 21 -5.77 -16.74 -22.13
CA LEU A 21 -4.45 -16.83 -22.77
C LEU A 21 -3.41 -15.92 -22.12
N VAL A 22 -3.80 -14.73 -21.66
CA VAL A 22 -2.93 -13.85 -20.86
C VAL A 22 -2.53 -14.55 -19.55
N VAL A 23 -3.50 -15.10 -18.82
CA VAL A 23 -3.25 -15.84 -17.57
C VAL A 23 -2.34 -17.04 -17.83
N LEU A 24 -2.62 -17.82 -18.87
CA LEU A 24 -1.83 -18.98 -19.25
C LEU A 24 -0.41 -18.59 -19.64
N SER A 25 -0.23 -17.54 -20.43
CA SER A 25 1.08 -16.98 -20.80
C SER A 25 1.87 -16.52 -19.57
N CYS A 26 1.23 -15.82 -18.64
CA CYS A 26 1.88 -15.43 -17.40
C CYS A 26 2.30 -16.64 -16.57
N ALA A 27 1.42 -17.64 -16.40
CA ALA A 27 1.72 -18.88 -15.70
C ALA A 27 2.91 -19.63 -16.33
N LEU A 28 2.90 -19.83 -17.64
CA LEU A 28 3.99 -20.46 -18.39
C LEU A 28 5.31 -19.72 -18.21
N ARG A 29 5.28 -18.39 -18.26
CA ARG A 29 6.49 -17.56 -18.09
C ARG A 29 7.06 -17.66 -16.67
N LEU A 30 6.20 -17.68 -15.66
CA LEU A 30 6.60 -17.87 -14.26
C LEU A 30 7.18 -19.27 -14.02
N HIS A 31 6.60 -20.28 -14.66
CA HIS A 31 7.09 -21.67 -14.64
C HIS A 31 8.47 -21.80 -15.27
N GLN A 32 8.65 -21.26 -16.48
CA GLN A 32 9.94 -21.26 -17.17
C GLN A 32 11.02 -20.48 -16.40
N LYS A 33 10.63 -19.42 -15.67
CA LYS A 33 11.54 -18.65 -14.81
C LYS A 33 11.80 -19.29 -13.44
N ARG A 34 11.27 -20.48 -13.17
CA ARG A 34 11.43 -21.21 -11.89
C ARG A 34 10.89 -20.43 -10.68
N LYS A 35 9.83 -19.63 -10.89
CA LYS A 35 9.19 -18.85 -9.82
C LYS A 35 7.97 -19.56 -9.23
N ILE A 36 7.19 -20.26 -10.07
CA ILE A 36 6.01 -21.04 -9.68
C ILE A 36 6.07 -22.35 -10.44
N PHE A 37 5.74 -23.48 -9.80
CA PHE A 37 5.74 -24.79 -10.45
C PHE A 37 4.35 -25.40 -10.36
N PHE A 38 3.74 -25.67 -11.51
CA PHE A 38 2.37 -26.20 -11.58
C PHE A 38 2.33 -27.73 -11.65
N LEU A 39 3.36 -28.33 -12.25
CA LEU A 39 3.46 -29.77 -12.43
C LEU A 39 4.85 -30.24 -12.01
N TRP A 40 4.88 -31.38 -11.31
CA TRP A 40 6.08 -32.03 -10.83
C TRP A 40 6.23 -33.39 -11.48
N HIS A 41 7.47 -33.79 -11.69
CA HIS A 41 7.86 -35.12 -12.10
C HIS A 41 8.69 -35.73 -10.99
N THR A 42 8.40 -37.00 -10.68
CA THR A 42 9.02 -37.73 -9.59
C THR A 42 9.61 -39.01 -10.14
N ILE A 43 10.89 -39.28 -9.84
CA ILE A 43 11.49 -40.59 -10.06
C ILE A 43 11.96 -41.18 -8.73
N PRO A 44 11.66 -42.45 -8.44
CA PRO A 44 12.34 -43.16 -7.37
C PRO A 44 13.80 -43.40 -7.77
N LEU A 45 14.73 -43.26 -6.82
CA LEU A 45 16.13 -43.62 -7.03
C LEU A 45 16.28 -45.13 -6.75
N GLN A 46 16.64 -45.89 -7.78
CA GLN A 46 16.92 -47.33 -7.66
C GLN A 46 18.23 -47.53 -6.88
N LYS A 47 18.20 -48.31 -5.79
CA LYS A 47 19.35 -48.49 -4.89
C LYS A 47 20.56 -49.08 -5.60
N GLU A 48 20.31 -49.96 -6.57
CA GLU A 48 21.30 -50.67 -7.39
C GLU A 48 22.09 -49.71 -8.28
N ARG A 49 21.53 -48.53 -8.57
CA ARG A 49 22.15 -47.50 -9.42
C ARG A 49 22.84 -46.40 -8.61
N ILE A 50 22.75 -46.44 -7.28
CA ILE A 50 23.44 -45.49 -6.41
C ILE A 50 24.90 -45.97 -6.27
N GLN A 51 25.84 -45.13 -6.72
CA GLN A 51 27.27 -45.42 -6.62
C GLN A 51 27.87 -44.59 -5.50
N HIS A 52 28.52 -45.27 -4.55
CA HIS A 52 29.39 -44.58 -3.59
C HIS A 52 30.55 -43.91 -4.34
N GLN A 53 30.96 -42.73 -3.88
CA GLN A 53 32.06 -41.98 -4.47
C GLN A 53 33.19 -41.84 -3.46
N GLN A 54 32.98 -41.04 -2.41
CA GLN A 54 33.99 -40.81 -1.36
C GLN A 54 33.32 -40.21 -0.12
N GLY A 55 33.78 -40.59 1.08
CA GLY A 55 33.20 -40.12 2.34
C GLY A 55 31.70 -40.40 2.41
N PHE A 56 30.91 -39.37 2.76
CA PHE A 56 29.44 -39.44 2.80
C PHE A 56 28.77 -39.17 1.44
N MET A 57 29.53 -39.02 0.35
CA MET A 57 29.00 -38.67 -0.96
C MET A 57 28.67 -39.90 -1.80
N TYR A 58 27.41 -39.95 -2.24
CA TYR A 58 26.87 -40.91 -3.18
C TYR A 58 26.46 -40.20 -4.47
N SER A 59 26.39 -40.95 -5.56
CA SER A 59 26.02 -40.41 -6.86
C SER A 59 24.95 -41.25 -7.56
N TYR A 60 24.12 -40.57 -8.36
CA TYR A 60 23.07 -41.19 -9.16
C TYR A 60 22.98 -40.51 -10.54
N ARG A 61 23.04 -41.29 -11.62
CA ARG A 61 23.01 -40.77 -12.99
C ARG A 61 21.58 -40.50 -13.45
N LEU A 62 21.30 -39.24 -13.75
CA LEU A 62 20.01 -38.74 -14.24
C LEU A 62 19.94 -38.76 -15.78
N PRO A 63 18.74 -38.95 -16.35
CA PRO A 63 18.55 -38.90 -17.80
C PRO A 63 18.69 -37.48 -18.38
N TYR A 64 18.46 -36.45 -17.57
CA TYR A 64 18.36 -35.05 -18.04
C TYR A 64 19.52 -34.17 -17.59
N ARG A 65 20.17 -33.49 -18.55
CA ARG A 65 21.28 -32.52 -18.28
C ARG A 65 20.79 -31.15 -17.80
N TRP A 66 19.53 -30.79 -18.10
CA TRP A 66 18.99 -29.45 -17.81
C TRP A 66 18.77 -29.19 -16.30
N LEU A 67 18.76 -30.24 -15.49
CA LEU A 67 18.71 -30.18 -14.02
C LEU A 67 20.04 -29.77 -13.38
N SER A 68 21.13 -29.66 -14.15
CA SER A 68 22.46 -29.32 -13.65
C SER A 68 22.52 -27.94 -13.00
N ALA A 69 23.04 -27.87 -11.78
CA ALA A 69 23.24 -26.66 -10.99
C ALA A 69 24.42 -25.78 -11.47
N HIS A 70 25.19 -26.22 -12.47
CA HIS A 70 26.41 -25.54 -12.96
C HIS A 70 26.25 -24.05 -13.33
N ARG A 71 25.09 -23.64 -13.85
CA ARG A 71 24.80 -22.26 -14.24
C ARG A 71 23.86 -21.55 -13.28
N LYS A 72 22.91 -22.29 -12.69
CA LYS A 72 21.84 -21.80 -11.81
C LYS A 72 21.44 -22.92 -10.88
N PRO A 73 21.04 -22.64 -9.62
CA PRO A 73 20.53 -23.66 -8.70
C PRO A 73 19.48 -24.56 -9.38
N SER A 74 19.60 -25.86 -9.19
CA SER A 74 18.66 -26.84 -9.70
C SER A 74 17.30 -26.66 -9.02
N PRO A 75 16.17 -26.73 -9.75
CA PRO A 75 14.86 -26.72 -9.11
C PRO A 75 14.49 -28.10 -8.53
N ALA A 76 15.36 -29.11 -8.68
CA ALA A 76 15.10 -30.44 -8.17
C ALA A 76 15.22 -30.50 -6.64
N GLN A 77 14.38 -31.34 -6.05
CA GLN A 77 14.28 -31.60 -4.62
C GLN A 77 14.52 -33.08 -4.37
N LEU A 78 15.40 -33.39 -3.44
CA LEU A 78 15.69 -34.76 -3.03
C LEU A 78 14.90 -35.07 -1.75
N TRP A 79 14.17 -36.18 -1.79
CA TRP A 79 13.31 -36.63 -0.71
C TRP A 79 13.80 -37.98 -0.17
N GLU A 80 13.79 -38.13 1.14
CA GLU A 80 14.13 -39.33 1.90
C GLU A 80 12.91 -39.73 2.73
N ASN A 81 12.33 -40.91 2.51
CA ASN A 81 11.10 -41.36 3.18
C ASN A 81 9.95 -40.35 3.14
N GLN A 82 9.72 -39.74 1.98
CA GLN A 82 8.71 -38.68 1.81
C GLN A 82 8.96 -37.41 2.66
N LEU A 83 10.16 -37.24 3.22
CA LEU A 83 10.61 -35.99 3.83
C LEU A 83 11.61 -35.29 2.92
N LEU A 84 11.44 -33.99 2.72
CA LEU A 84 12.36 -33.16 1.94
C LEU A 84 13.69 -33.04 2.71
N LEU A 85 14.80 -33.40 2.06
CA LEU A 85 16.12 -33.14 2.63
C LEU A 85 16.38 -31.63 2.61
N SER A 86 16.70 -31.07 3.77
CA SER A 86 16.69 -29.63 4.03
C SER A 86 17.73 -28.82 3.25
N ILE A 87 18.79 -29.46 2.75
CA ILE A 87 19.93 -28.78 2.10
C ILE A 87 20.11 -29.24 0.65
N THR A 88 19.29 -28.68 -0.24
CA THR A 88 19.43 -28.86 -1.71
C THR A 88 20.30 -27.76 -2.32
N ASN A 89 20.95 -28.05 -3.45
CA ASN A 89 21.81 -27.10 -4.20
C ASN A 89 23.04 -26.59 -3.45
N THR A 90 23.74 -27.48 -2.75
CA THR A 90 25.00 -27.11 -2.11
C THR A 90 26.03 -26.65 -3.15
N ARG A 91 26.69 -25.50 -2.92
CA ARG A 91 27.62 -24.90 -3.89
C ARG A 91 28.85 -25.77 -4.19
N ASN A 92 29.25 -26.63 -3.26
CA ASN A 92 30.47 -27.42 -3.35
C ASN A 92 30.20 -28.92 -3.09
N LYS A 93 30.66 -29.80 -3.98
CA LYS A 93 30.58 -31.26 -3.78
C LYS A 93 31.38 -31.73 -2.56
N LYS A 94 32.50 -31.05 -2.23
CA LYS A 94 33.35 -31.39 -1.09
C LYS A 94 32.58 -31.38 0.24
N SER A 95 31.63 -30.45 0.43
CA SER A 95 30.84 -30.43 1.67
C SER A 95 29.86 -31.60 1.79
N ILE A 96 29.47 -32.24 0.69
CA ILE A 96 28.70 -33.49 0.75
C ILE A 96 29.60 -34.63 1.21
N GLN A 97 30.82 -34.70 0.67
CA GLN A 97 31.81 -35.70 1.02
C GLN A 97 32.22 -35.63 2.50
N TYR A 98 32.53 -34.44 3.02
CA TYR A 98 33.08 -34.28 4.38
C TYR A 98 32.02 -34.10 5.47
N THR A 99 30.92 -33.38 5.17
CA THR A 99 29.87 -33.12 6.18
C THR A 99 28.69 -34.08 6.04
N GLY A 100 28.27 -34.33 4.80
CA GLY A 100 27.00 -35.01 4.52
C GLY A 100 25.78 -34.24 5.07
N LEU A 101 24.95 -34.89 5.88
CA LEU A 101 23.74 -34.36 6.55
C LEU A 101 22.65 -33.91 5.55
N GLY A 102 22.24 -34.80 4.66
CA GLY A 102 21.18 -34.55 3.68
C GLY A 102 21.54 -33.54 2.57
N LYS A 103 22.81 -33.16 2.45
CA LYS A 103 23.27 -32.23 1.40
C LYS A 103 23.18 -32.87 0.03
N SER A 104 22.73 -32.10 -0.97
CA SER A 104 22.70 -32.54 -2.36
C SER A 104 23.05 -31.46 -3.37
N VAL A 105 23.58 -31.88 -4.53
CA VAL A 105 23.81 -31.04 -5.71
C VAL A 105 23.70 -31.86 -6.99
N ILE A 106 23.06 -31.33 -8.03
CA ILE A 106 23.06 -31.94 -9.36
C ILE A 106 24.14 -31.27 -10.21
N TRP A 107 25.11 -32.02 -10.69
CA TRP A 107 26.16 -31.51 -11.57
C TRP A 107 26.23 -32.32 -12.86
N GLY A 108 25.95 -31.66 -13.99
CA GLY A 108 25.83 -32.31 -15.29
C GLY A 108 24.61 -33.22 -15.34
N LYS A 109 24.84 -34.52 -15.52
CA LYS A 109 23.79 -35.56 -15.47
C LYS A 109 23.86 -36.38 -14.18
N THR A 110 24.52 -35.90 -13.13
CA THR A 110 24.75 -36.69 -11.92
C THR A 110 24.24 -35.92 -10.70
N LEU A 111 23.34 -36.55 -9.95
CA LEU A 111 22.98 -36.13 -8.59
C LEU A 111 24.08 -36.62 -7.65
N TYR A 112 24.67 -35.73 -6.87
CA TYR A 112 25.54 -36.05 -5.74
C TYR A 112 24.78 -35.73 -4.46
N PHE A 113 24.75 -36.66 -3.51
CA PHE A 113 24.00 -36.47 -2.26
C PHE A 113 24.56 -37.31 -1.10
N SER A 114 24.13 -36.96 0.11
CA SER A 114 24.28 -37.75 1.33
C SER A 114 22.90 -37.97 1.95
N THR A 115 22.75 -39.01 2.77
CA THR A 115 21.56 -39.23 3.61
C THR A 115 21.50 -38.25 4.76
N SER A 116 20.33 -38.11 5.40
CA SER A 116 20.12 -37.16 6.51
C SER A 116 21.02 -37.43 7.73
N ASP A 117 21.39 -38.68 7.97
CA ASP A 117 22.20 -39.18 9.08
C ASP A 117 23.54 -39.81 8.64
N ASN A 118 23.95 -39.58 7.40
CA ASN A 118 25.17 -40.11 6.80
C ASN A 118 25.26 -41.65 6.67
N SER A 119 24.17 -42.39 6.93
CA SER A 119 24.09 -43.83 6.66
C SER A 119 24.17 -44.15 5.16
N ASP A 120 24.62 -45.36 4.81
CA ASP A 120 24.73 -45.79 3.40
C ASP A 120 23.34 -45.95 2.75
N PRO A 121 22.96 -45.11 1.76
CA PRO A 121 21.65 -45.15 1.10
C PRO A 121 21.40 -46.44 0.30
N ARG A 122 22.45 -47.22 0.01
CA ARG A 122 22.31 -48.51 -0.68
C ARG A 122 21.88 -49.62 0.26
N LYS A 123 22.24 -49.53 1.54
CA LYS A 123 22.03 -50.58 2.55
C LYS A 123 20.93 -50.24 3.55
N ASN A 124 20.67 -48.95 3.78
CA ASN A 124 19.65 -48.56 4.74
C ASN A 124 18.23 -48.86 4.22
N HIS A 125 17.26 -48.91 5.13
CA HIS A 125 15.86 -49.23 4.80
C HIS A 125 15.06 -48.02 4.30
N ARG A 126 15.73 -46.92 3.90
CA ARG A 126 15.06 -45.71 3.44
C ARG A 126 14.80 -45.73 1.93
N THR A 127 13.84 -44.92 1.51
CA THR A 127 13.50 -44.71 0.10
C THR A 127 13.90 -43.30 -0.31
N TYR A 128 14.45 -43.17 -1.53
CA TYR A 128 14.88 -41.88 -2.06
C TYR A 128 14.12 -41.58 -3.33
N SER A 129 13.63 -40.36 -3.47
CA SER A 129 12.99 -39.89 -4.69
C SER A 129 13.45 -38.49 -5.06
N LEU A 130 13.61 -38.26 -6.36
CA LEU A 130 13.97 -36.96 -6.89
C LEU A 130 12.74 -36.35 -7.55
N HIS A 131 12.37 -35.15 -7.12
CA HIS A 131 11.21 -34.40 -7.59
C HIS A 131 11.69 -33.14 -8.30
N TRP A 132 11.21 -32.86 -9.49
CA TRP A 132 11.50 -31.59 -10.18
C TRP A 132 10.32 -31.11 -11.00
N PRO A 133 10.21 -29.80 -11.26
CA PRO A 133 9.14 -29.27 -12.09
C PRO A 133 9.27 -29.73 -13.56
N ILE A 134 8.16 -30.10 -14.19
CA ILE A 134 8.16 -30.50 -15.62
C ILE A 134 8.76 -29.38 -16.47
N TYR A 135 9.73 -29.69 -17.34
CA TYR A 135 10.27 -28.69 -18.26
C TYR A 135 9.25 -28.39 -19.37
N ILE A 136 8.77 -27.15 -19.47
CA ILE A 136 7.88 -26.72 -20.57
C ILE A 136 8.75 -26.19 -21.71
N PRO A 137 8.84 -26.91 -22.84
CA PRO A 137 9.71 -26.52 -23.93
C PRO A 137 9.28 -25.20 -24.57
N LYS A 138 10.25 -24.45 -25.10
CA LYS A 138 9.97 -23.18 -25.78
C LYS A 138 8.99 -23.32 -26.95
N TYR A 139 9.02 -24.45 -27.66
CA TYR A 139 8.11 -24.72 -28.78
C TYR A 139 6.64 -24.89 -28.34
N VAL A 140 6.36 -25.20 -27.06
CA VAL A 140 5.00 -25.23 -26.51
C VAL A 140 4.58 -23.84 -26.03
N ALA A 141 5.49 -23.12 -25.36
CA ALA A 141 5.17 -21.82 -24.77
C ALA A 141 5.09 -20.68 -25.80
N ASN A 142 5.96 -20.68 -26.81
CA ASN A 142 6.04 -19.61 -27.80
C ASN A 142 4.75 -19.42 -28.62
N PRO A 143 4.06 -20.47 -29.11
CA PRO A 143 2.76 -20.31 -29.77
C PRO A 143 1.71 -19.63 -28.88
N ILE A 144 1.67 -20.00 -27.59
CA ILE A 144 0.72 -19.42 -26.62
C ILE A 144 1.03 -17.94 -26.40
N TYR A 145 2.32 -17.57 -26.29
CA TYR A 145 2.73 -16.16 -26.22
C TYR A 145 2.37 -15.39 -27.49
N GLY A 146 2.58 -15.97 -28.67
CA GLY A 146 2.24 -15.36 -29.95
C GLY A 146 0.74 -15.10 -30.08
N LEU A 147 -0.09 -16.10 -29.74
CA LEU A 147 -1.55 -15.97 -29.75
C LEU A 147 -2.06 -14.93 -28.76
N THR A 148 -1.48 -14.90 -27.56
CA THR A 148 -1.79 -13.90 -26.53
C THR A 148 -1.45 -12.49 -27.01
N PHE A 149 -0.26 -12.30 -27.61
CA PHE A 149 0.16 -11.01 -28.14
C PHE A 149 -0.78 -10.54 -29.26
N LEU A 150 -1.13 -11.43 -30.19
CA LEU A 150 -2.06 -11.12 -31.28
C LEU A 150 -3.41 -10.64 -30.74
N LEU A 151 -4.00 -11.36 -29.78
CA LEU A 151 -5.30 -10.99 -29.21
C LEU A 151 -5.24 -9.69 -28.40
N CYS A 152 -4.20 -9.49 -27.60
CA CYS A 152 -3.98 -8.22 -26.89
C CYS A 152 -3.78 -7.06 -27.85
N PHE A 153 -3.05 -7.26 -28.95
CA PHE A 153 -2.86 -6.25 -29.99
C PHE A 153 -4.19 -5.89 -30.66
N LEU A 154 -5.01 -6.88 -30.99
CA LEU A 154 -6.36 -6.65 -31.54
C LEU A 154 -7.24 -5.86 -30.57
N LEU A 155 -7.19 -6.16 -29.26
CA LEU A 155 -7.90 -5.38 -28.23
C LEU A 155 -7.34 -3.95 -28.07
N LEU A 156 -6.02 -3.77 -28.10
CA LEU A 156 -5.39 -2.46 -28.01
C LEU A 156 -5.68 -1.60 -29.24
N ALA A 157 -5.60 -2.16 -30.45
CA ALA A 157 -6.00 -1.48 -31.68
C ALA A 157 -7.47 -1.05 -31.62
N ASN A 158 -8.34 -1.89 -31.02
CA ASN A 158 -9.74 -1.58 -30.79
C ASN A 158 -9.94 -0.39 -29.81
N THR A 159 -9.20 -0.37 -28.69
CA THR A 159 -9.25 0.74 -27.71
C THR A 159 -8.61 2.04 -28.21
N ALA A 160 -7.52 1.96 -28.98
CA ALA A 160 -6.90 3.13 -29.61
C ALA A 160 -7.83 3.76 -30.67
N ASN A 161 -8.55 2.93 -31.41
CA ASN A 161 -9.54 3.42 -32.39
C ASN A 161 -10.74 4.12 -31.70
N LEU A 162 -11.21 3.60 -30.55
CA LEU A 162 -12.19 4.28 -29.69
C LEU A 162 -11.71 5.67 -29.26
N LEU A 163 -10.47 5.76 -28.74
CA LEU A 163 -9.88 7.03 -28.30
C LEU A 163 -9.69 7.99 -29.47
N TYR A 164 -9.25 7.50 -30.63
CA TYR A 164 -9.11 8.29 -31.85
C TYR A 164 -10.45 8.89 -32.31
N HIS A 165 -11.53 8.10 -32.30
CA HIS A 165 -12.87 8.59 -32.65
C HIS A 165 -13.42 9.59 -31.63
N GLN A 166 -13.03 9.47 -30.37
CA GLN A 166 -13.41 10.40 -29.31
C GLN A 166 -12.58 11.70 -29.34
N TYR A 167 -11.39 11.69 -29.96
CA TYR A 167 -10.45 12.81 -30.03
C TYR A 167 -10.31 13.48 -31.41
N SER A 168 -10.99 13.00 -32.47
CA SER A 168 -10.89 13.60 -33.81
C SER A 168 -11.68 14.92 -33.94
N LEU A 169 -11.26 15.92 -33.16
CA LEU A 169 -11.60 17.34 -33.30
C LEU A 169 -10.36 18.21 -33.56
N LYS A 170 -9.18 17.63 -33.85
CA LYS A 170 -7.99 18.38 -34.31
C LYS A 170 -7.41 17.80 -35.60
N LYS A 171 -8.04 18.18 -36.71
CA LYS A 171 -7.70 17.81 -38.11
C LYS A 171 -6.33 18.32 -38.59
N GLN A 172 -5.76 19.32 -37.92
CA GLN A 172 -4.67 20.14 -38.48
C GLN A 172 -3.27 19.48 -38.43
N LYS A 173 -2.87 18.87 -37.32
CA LYS A 173 -1.53 18.25 -37.20
C LYS A 173 -1.36 16.96 -38.02
N PHE A 174 -2.45 16.26 -38.31
CA PHE A 174 -2.42 15.08 -39.18
C PHE A 174 -2.29 15.47 -40.66
N ALA A 175 -2.82 16.64 -41.03
CA ALA A 175 -2.64 17.21 -42.36
C ALA A 175 -1.16 17.55 -42.62
N ASP A 176 -0.46 18.10 -41.62
CA ASP A 176 0.97 18.45 -41.73
C ASP A 176 1.87 17.21 -41.92
N PHE A 177 1.59 16.10 -41.23
CA PHE A 177 2.29 14.83 -41.42
C PHE A 177 2.04 14.25 -42.82
N LEU A 178 0.81 14.34 -43.33
CA LEU A 178 0.45 13.91 -44.68
C LEU A 178 1.10 14.77 -45.78
N HIS A 179 1.61 15.96 -45.47
CA HIS A 179 2.37 16.78 -46.42
C HIS A 179 3.82 16.31 -46.63
N GLN A 180 4.38 15.52 -45.71
CA GLN A 180 5.76 15.01 -45.83
C GLN A 180 5.88 13.70 -46.63
N ILE A 181 4.76 13.06 -46.98
CA ILE A 181 4.75 11.79 -47.72
C ILE A 181 4.78 12.07 -49.23
N PRO A 182 5.70 11.45 -50.00
CA PRO A 182 5.76 11.59 -51.45
C PRO A 182 4.40 11.31 -52.11
N PRO A 183 3.97 12.10 -53.13
CA PRO A 183 2.60 12.05 -53.66
C PRO A 183 2.15 10.67 -54.16
N LEU A 184 3.07 9.86 -54.70
CA LEU A 184 2.82 8.48 -55.14
C LEU A 184 2.57 7.49 -53.99
N LEU A 185 3.22 7.68 -52.84
CA LEU A 185 2.99 6.90 -51.63
C LEU A 185 1.78 7.43 -50.85
N LYS A 186 1.52 8.74 -50.91
CA LYS A 186 0.42 9.41 -50.25
C LYS A 186 -0.94 8.87 -50.71
N THR A 187 -1.17 8.70 -52.01
CA THR A 187 -2.44 8.18 -52.54
C THR A 187 -2.69 6.73 -52.16
N LYS A 188 -1.68 5.83 -52.30
CA LYS A 188 -1.79 4.42 -51.89
C LYS A 188 -1.92 4.24 -50.38
N PHE A 189 -1.16 5.02 -49.60
CA PHE A 189 -1.24 5.00 -48.14
C PHE A 189 -2.58 5.55 -47.65
N LEU A 190 -3.09 6.66 -48.20
CA LEU A 190 -4.41 7.20 -47.84
C LEU A 190 -5.54 6.26 -48.22
N THR A 191 -5.51 5.61 -49.40
CA THR A 191 -6.55 4.64 -49.77
C THR A 191 -6.48 3.39 -48.92
N LEU A 192 -5.30 2.86 -48.62
CA LEU A 192 -5.14 1.71 -47.73
C LEU A 192 -5.54 2.07 -46.30
N PHE A 193 -5.08 3.22 -45.78
CA PHE A 193 -5.42 3.71 -44.46
C PHE A 193 -6.92 3.94 -44.34
N GLN A 194 -7.57 4.64 -45.29
CA GLN A 194 -9.03 4.86 -45.29
C GLN A 194 -9.81 3.55 -45.43
N LYS A 195 -9.39 2.61 -46.27
CA LYS A 195 -10.02 1.29 -46.35
C LYS A 195 -9.86 0.53 -45.04
N LEU A 196 -8.69 0.56 -44.41
CA LEU A 196 -8.43 -0.06 -43.12
C LEU A 196 -9.18 0.63 -41.98
N THR A 197 -9.26 1.96 -41.95
CA THR A 197 -10.02 2.70 -40.93
C THR A 197 -11.50 2.48 -41.11
N ARG A 198 -12.04 2.50 -42.34
CA ARG A 198 -13.45 2.19 -42.60
C ARG A 198 -13.76 0.73 -42.28
N PHE A 199 -12.88 -0.20 -42.64
CA PHE A 199 -13.03 -1.60 -42.31
C PHE A 199 -13.02 -1.81 -40.80
N LEU A 200 -12.03 -1.28 -40.09
CA LEU A 200 -11.94 -1.32 -38.62
C LEU A 200 -13.10 -0.58 -37.97
N LEU A 201 -13.55 0.55 -38.50
CA LEU A 201 -14.69 1.28 -37.97
C LEU A 201 -15.99 0.53 -38.20
N GLN A 202 -16.22 -0.06 -39.36
CA GLN A 202 -17.43 -0.84 -39.62
C GLN A 202 -17.45 -2.19 -38.90
N THR A 203 -16.30 -2.88 -38.82
CA THR A 203 -16.21 -4.17 -38.11
C THR A 203 -16.16 -3.99 -36.60
N LEU A 204 -15.63 -2.88 -36.08
CA LEU A 204 -15.50 -2.67 -34.64
C LEU A 204 -16.57 -1.72 -34.07
N SER A 205 -17.19 -0.81 -34.83
CA SER A 205 -18.18 0.12 -34.26
C SER A 205 -19.34 -0.59 -33.59
N TYR A 206 -19.77 -1.72 -34.15
CA TYR A 206 -20.86 -2.52 -33.58
C TYR A 206 -20.47 -3.19 -32.25
N PRO A 207 -19.44 -4.05 -32.16
CA PRO A 207 -19.01 -4.63 -30.89
C PRO A 207 -18.60 -3.56 -29.87
N LEU A 208 -18.05 -2.43 -30.32
CA LEU A 208 -17.71 -1.29 -29.47
C LEU A 208 -18.94 -0.60 -28.90
N SER A 209 -19.99 -0.37 -29.69
CA SER A 209 -21.23 0.22 -29.22
C SER A 209 -21.95 -0.70 -28.22
N LEU A 210 -21.86 -2.02 -28.42
CA LEU A 210 -22.38 -3.04 -27.52
C LEU A 210 -21.60 -3.11 -26.21
N LEU A 211 -20.26 -3.19 -26.27
CA LEU A 211 -19.40 -3.15 -25.09
C LEU A 211 -19.57 -1.84 -24.31
N TRP A 212 -19.74 -0.72 -25.00
CA TRP A 212 -20.01 0.57 -24.38
C TRP A 212 -21.38 0.60 -23.70
N LYS A 213 -22.43 0.07 -24.34
CA LYS A 213 -23.77 -0.05 -23.76
C LYS A 213 -23.77 -0.99 -22.55
N PHE A 214 -23.08 -2.13 -22.66
CA PHE A 214 -22.86 -3.06 -21.55
C PHE A 214 -22.11 -2.39 -20.40
N TYR A 215 -21.00 -1.72 -20.68
CA TYR A 215 -20.23 -0.96 -19.71
C TYR A 215 -21.08 0.11 -19.01
N LYS A 216 -21.82 0.91 -19.78
CA LYS A 216 -22.69 1.96 -19.24
C LYS A 216 -23.74 1.38 -18.29
N ASN A 217 -24.36 0.26 -18.67
CA ASN A 217 -25.43 -0.37 -17.90
C ASN A 217 -24.94 -1.21 -16.72
N HIS A 218 -23.71 -1.73 -16.76
CA HIS A 218 -23.17 -2.65 -15.75
C HIS A 218 -21.88 -2.16 -15.07
N SER A 219 -21.54 -0.87 -15.23
CA SER A 219 -20.30 -0.30 -14.66
C SER A 219 -20.23 -0.45 -13.14
N LEU A 220 -21.33 -0.27 -12.42
CA LEU A 220 -21.37 -0.43 -10.96
C LEU A 220 -21.16 -1.90 -10.52
N PRO A 221 -21.93 -2.90 -10.99
CA PRO A 221 -21.66 -4.29 -10.66
C PRO A 221 -20.23 -4.74 -11.00
N LEU A 222 -19.72 -4.36 -12.19
CA LEU A 222 -18.35 -4.71 -12.60
C LEU A 222 -17.30 -4.07 -11.68
N ALA A 223 -17.47 -2.79 -11.34
CA ALA A 223 -16.60 -2.09 -10.41
C ALA A 223 -16.62 -2.72 -9.01
N SER A 224 -17.79 -3.03 -8.48
CA SER A 224 -17.95 -3.67 -7.18
C SER A 224 -17.34 -5.08 -7.15
N LEU A 225 -17.57 -5.88 -8.20
CA LEU A 225 -16.98 -7.22 -8.33
C LEU A 225 -15.45 -7.15 -8.43
N LEU A 226 -14.90 -6.18 -9.16
CA LEU A 226 -13.46 -5.97 -9.24
C LEU A 226 -12.87 -5.68 -7.86
N VAL A 227 -13.45 -4.74 -7.13
CA VAL A 227 -12.97 -4.39 -5.77
C VAL A 227 -13.12 -5.57 -4.83
N LEU A 228 -14.28 -6.23 -4.81
CA LEU A 228 -14.53 -7.38 -3.94
C LEU A 228 -13.57 -8.53 -4.25
N GLY A 229 -13.36 -8.83 -5.54
CA GLY A 229 -12.43 -9.87 -5.97
C GLY A 229 -11.00 -9.60 -5.53
N MET A 230 -10.50 -8.36 -5.74
CA MET A 230 -9.17 -7.95 -5.30
C MET A 230 -9.01 -7.91 -3.78
N PHE A 231 -10.06 -7.47 -3.07
CA PHE A 231 -10.11 -7.47 -1.62
C PHE A 231 -10.01 -8.89 -1.06
N LEU A 232 -10.88 -9.81 -1.51
CA LEU A 232 -10.85 -11.21 -1.09
C LEU A 232 -9.50 -11.86 -1.43
N PHE A 233 -9.00 -11.67 -2.65
CA PHE A 233 -7.74 -12.25 -3.09
C PHE A 233 -6.55 -11.88 -2.18
N THR A 234 -6.52 -10.64 -1.67
CA THR A 234 -5.41 -10.15 -0.84
C THR A 234 -5.58 -10.41 0.65
N ARG A 235 -6.82 -10.45 1.18
CA ARG A 235 -7.08 -10.69 2.62
C ARG A 235 -7.25 -12.16 2.97
N LEU A 236 -7.78 -12.97 2.06
CA LEU A 236 -8.05 -14.38 2.34
C LEU A 236 -6.80 -15.14 2.82
N PRO A 237 -5.58 -14.92 2.28
CA PRO A 237 -4.38 -15.55 2.83
C PRO A 237 -4.10 -15.21 4.29
N PHE A 238 -4.41 -13.99 4.75
CA PHE A 238 -4.26 -13.60 6.15
C PHE A 238 -5.24 -14.39 7.02
N TYR A 239 -6.54 -14.32 6.71
CA TYR A 239 -7.57 -14.97 7.53
C TYR A 239 -7.49 -16.51 7.52
N LEU A 240 -7.10 -17.12 6.40
CA LEU A 240 -6.99 -18.59 6.30
C LEU A 240 -5.69 -19.15 6.90
N TYR A 241 -4.57 -18.44 6.74
CA TYR A 241 -3.25 -19.02 7.00
C TYR A 241 -2.42 -18.29 8.06
N TYR A 242 -2.67 -17.00 8.28
CA TYR A 242 -1.83 -16.18 9.16
C TYR A 242 -2.65 -15.16 9.97
N PRO A 243 -3.69 -15.55 10.73
CA PRO A 243 -4.56 -14.63 11.47
C PRO A 243 -3.89 -14.07 12.73
N VAL A 244 -2.67 -13.54 12.58
CA VAL A 244 -1.87 -12.95 13.65
C VAL A 244 -1.86 -11.44 13.49
N VAL A 245 -2.56 -10.79 14.40
CA VAL A 245 -2.64 -9.34 14.46
C VAL A 245 -1.28 -8.76 14.82
N GLU A 246 -0.87 -7.73 14.10
CA GLU A 246 0.35 -6.99 14.44
C GLU A 246 0.09 -5.99 15.55
N PHE A 247 0.89 -6.10 16.61
CA PHE A 247 0.95 -5.09 17.65
C PHE A 247 2.10 -4.14 17.35
N SER A 248 1.74 -2.90 17.02
CA SER A 248 2.70 -1.86 16.79
C SER A 248 3.36 -1.39 18.10
N PRO A 249 4.49 -0.66 18.02
CA PRO A 249 5.03 0.05 19.18
C PRO A 249 4.04 1.06 19.78
N ASP A 250 3.09 1.57 18.99
CA ASP A 250 2.08 2.53 19.43
C ASP A 250 0.90 1.85 20.16
N THR A 251 0.69 0.55 19.95
CA THR A 251 -0.51 -0.17 20.40
C THR A 251 -0.77 -0.04 21.91
N PRO A 252 0.23 -0.18 22.80
CA PRO A 252 0.01 0.01 24.23
C PRO A 252 -0.54 1.39 24.57
N SER A 253 -0.07 2.44 23.89
CA SER A 253 -0.54 3.80 24.15
C SER A 253 -1.99 4.03 23.70
N TYR A 254 -2.45 3.32 22.68
CA TYR A 254 -3.88 3.33 22.32
C TYR A 254 -4.70 2.49 23.31
N TYR A 255 -4.20 1.30 23.67
CA TYR A 255 -4.89 0.39 24.59
C TYR A 255 -4.97 0.95 26.02
N ALA A 256 -3.99 1.71 26.47
CA ALA A 256 -3.99 2.38 27.77
C ALA A 256 -5.21 3.29 27.96
N ILE A 257 -5.65 4.00 26.91
CA ILE A 257 -6.87 4.81 26.97
C ILE A 257 -8.10 3.95 27.22
N TRP A 258 -8.22 2.81 26.53
CA TRP A 258 -9.32 1.88 26.76
C TRP A 258 -9.24 1.24 28.15
N TRP A 259 -8.03 0.88 28.59
CA TRP A 259 -7.78 0.33 29.91
C TRP A 259 -8.21 1.29 31.02
N ASP A 260 -7.86 2.58 30.92
CA ASP A 260 -8.31 3.62 31.87
C ASP A 260 -9.85 3.66 31.96
N ILE A 261 -10.54 3.63 30.82
CA ILE A 261 -12.02 3.60 30.77
C ILE A 261 -12.56 2.36 31.51
N GLN A 262 -11.95 1.18 31.30
CA GLN A 262 -12.36 -0.05 31.98
C GLN A 262 -12.16 0.02 33.51
N GLN A 263 -11.20 0.82 33.98
CA GLN A 263 -10.97 1.06 35.40
C GLN A 263 -11.83 2.20 35.98
N GLY A 264 -12.75 2.78 35.19
CA GLY A 264 -13.55 3.94 35.61
C GLY A 264 -12.74 5.24 35.72
N ILE A 265 -11.53 5.27 35.13
CA ILE A 265 -10.66 6.44 35.11
C ILE A 265 -10.96 7.25 33.84
N PHE A 266 -11.12 8.57 33.98
CA PHE A 266 -11.23 9.45 32.82
C PHE A 266 -9.91 9.43 32.02
N PRO A 267 -9.93 8.96 30.75
CA PRO A 267 -8.71 8.83 29.97
C PRO A 267 -8.09 10.18 29.64
N LYS A 268 -6.76 10.23 29.58
CA LYS A 268 -6.01 11.45 29.23
C LYS A 268 -5.55 11.40 27.78
N PHE A 269 -6.11 12.24 26.91
CA PHE A 269 -5.72 12.34 25.49
C PHE A 269 -4.47 13.22 25.27
N SER A 270 -3.45 13.03 26.11
CA SER A 270 -2.22 13.82 26.06
C SER A 270 -1.27 13.38 24.93
N MET A 271 -1.22 12.09 24.62
CA MET A 271 -0.36 11.55 23.55
C MET A 271 -1.14 11.09 22.33
N ARG A 272 -2.32 10.47 22.54
CA ARG A 272 -3.18 9.94 21.48
C ARG A 272 -4.55 10.58 21.54
N THR A 273 -5.14 10.79 20.37
CA THR A 273 -6.52 11.26 20.23
C THR A 273 -7.50 10.09 20.41
N PRO A 274 -8.78 10.37 20.74
CA PRO A 274 -9.70 9.34 21.19
C PRO A 274 -10.24 8.42 20.08
N GLY A 275 -10.16 8.81 18.80
CA GLY A 275 -10.89 8.14 17.72
C GLY A 275 -10.57 6.64 17.59
N TYR A 276 -9.29 6.27 17.57
CA TYR A 276 -8.89 4.87 17.46
C TYR A 276 -9.13 4.05 18.74
N PRO A 277 -8.76 4.55 19.95
CA PRO A 277 -9.11 3.89 21.21
C PRO A 277 -10.60 3.61 21.40
N LEU A 278 -11.44 4.61 21.15
CA LEU A 278 -12.89 4.46 21.30
C LEU A 278 -13.47 3.49 20.26
N PHE A 279 -12.92 3.50 19.03
CA PHE A 279 -13.33 2.55 18.00
C PHE A 279 -13.13 1.10 18.44
N PHE A 280 -11.90 0.66 18.77
CA PHE A 280 -11.72 -0.74 19.15
C PHE A 280 -12.30 -1.05 20.53
N GLY A 281 -12.35 -0.08 21.45
CA GLY A 281 -13.01 -0.24 22.75
C GLY A 281 -14.48 -0.58 22.60
N SER A 282 -15.19 0.12 21.69
CA SER A 282 -16.59 -0.19 21.36
C SER A 282 -16.76 -1.60 20.77
N LEU A 283 -15.77 -2.09 20.02
CA LEU A 283 -15.81 -3.46 19.49
C LEU A 283 -15.52 -4.51 20.57
N PHE A 284 -14.68 -4.21 21.56
CA PHE A 284 -14.46 -5.09 22.70
C PHE A 284 -15.70 -5.27 23.58
N LEU A 285 -16.60 -4.27 23.61
CA LEU A 285 -17.91 -4.43 24.24
C LEU A 285 -18.79 -5.47 23.52
N LEU A 286 -18.60 -5.66 22.22
CA LEU A 286 -19.34 -6.66 21.43
C LEU A 286 -18.67 -8.03 21.46
N LYS A 287 -17.36 -8.05 21.24
CA LYS A 287 -16.53 -9.24 21.27
C LYS A 287 -15.10 -8.86 21.61
N ASP A 288 -14.62 -9.43 22.71
CA ASP A 288 -13.34 -9.09 23.29
C ASP A 288 -12.14 -9.73 22.55
N SER A 289 -11.96 -9.35 21.28
CA SER A 289 -11.06 -10.02 20.33
C SER A 289 -10.34 -9.05 19.38
N TRP A 290 -9.00 -9.10 19.30
CA TRP A 290 -8.25 -8.29 18.35
C TRP A 290 -8.47 -8.74 16.92
N LEU A 291 -8.59 -10.05 16.68
CA LEU A 291 -8.93 -10.55 15.34
C LEU A 291 -10.30 -10.03 14.89
N PHE A 292 -11.27 -9.91 15.80
CA PHE A 292 -12.55 -9.27 15.50
C PHE A 292 -12.39 -7.79 15.15
N VAL A 293 -11.58 -7.05 15.91
CA VAL A 293 -11.24 -5.65 15.60
C VAL A 293 -10.65 -5.51 14.20
N ILE A 294 -9.68 -6.34 13.82
CA ILE A 294 -9.08 -6.33 12.48
C ILE A 294 -10.12 -6.70 11.41
N THR A 295 -11.01 -7.66 11.70
CA THR A 295 -12.09 -8.05 10.78
C THR A 295 -13.00 -6.85 10.46
N ILE A 296 -13.43 -6.10 11.48
CA ILE A 296 -14.24 -4.90 11.29
C ILE A 296 -13.45 -3.80 10.56
N GLN A 297 -12.16 -3.65 10.82
CA GLN A 297 -11.30 -2.69 10.08
C GLN A 297 -11.21 -3.03 8.59
N SER A 298 -11.02 -4.30 8.24
CA SER A 298 -11.04 -4.76 6.85
C SER A 298 -12.41 -4.53 6.19
N LEU A 299 -13.51 -4.82 6.90
CA LEU A 299 -14.86 -4.57 6.39
C LEU A 299 -15.13 -3.08 6.18
N LEU A 300 -14.72 -2.22 7.11
CA LEU A 300 -14.84 -0.77 6.99
C LEU A 300 -14.05 -0.23 5.79
N SER A 301 -12.86 -0.78 5.54
CA SER A 301 -12.06 -0.48 4.35
C SER A 301 -12.80 -0.83 3.07
N LEU A 302 -13.36 -2.03 2.96
CA LEU A 302 -14.18 -2.44 1.81
C LEU A 302 -15.41 -1.54 1.63
N LEU A 303 -16.16 -1.29 2.70
CA LEU A 303 -17.38 -0.48 2.68
C LEU A 303 -17.08 0.96 2.24
N SER A 304 -15.99 1.56 2.70
CA SER A 304 -15.61 2.93 2.30
C SER A 304 -15.32 3.04 0.80
N ILE A 305 -14.66 2.04 0.21
CA ILE A 305 -14.36 1.98 -1.22
C ILE A 305 -15.65 1.78 -2.03
N LEU A 306 -16.49 0.83 -1.64
CA LEU A 306 -17.77 0.56 -2.32
C LEU A 306 -18.71 1.77 -2.22
N CYS A 307 -18.74 2.46 -1.08
CA CYS A 307 -19.49 3.70 -0.90
C CYS A 307 -19.00 4.79 -1.85
N PHE A 308 -17.68 4.99 -1.94
CA PHE A 308 -17.09 5.96 -2.88
C PHE A 308 -17.48 5.66 -4.33
N ILE A 309 -17.34 4.39 -4.75
CA ILE A 309 -17.70 3.94 -6.10
C ILE A 309 -19.18 4.14 -6.38
N TYR A 310 -20.06 3.77 -5.44
CA TYR A 310 -21.50 3.91 -5.58
C TYR A 310 -21.94 5.38 -5.71
N LEU A 311 -21.46 6.25 -4.81
CA LEU A 311 -21.79 7.67 -4.84
C LEU A 311 -21.22 8.37 -6.07
N LEU A 312 -20.03 7.96 -6.53
CA LEU A 312 -19.47 8.46 -7.78
C LEU A 312 -20.28 7.98 -8.99
N HIS A 313 -20.66 6.70 -9.04
CA HIS A 313 -21.44 6.10 -10.14
C HIS A 313 -22.76 6.85 -10.37
N LYS A 314 -23.42 7.27 -9.29
CA LYS A 314 -24.68 8.04 -9.34
C LYS A 314 -24.55 9.33 -10.16
N HIS A 315 -23.37 9.95 -10.16
CA HIS A 315 -23.12 11.23 -10.83
C HIS A 315 -22.29 11.08 -12.11
N PHE A 316 -21.36 10.11 -12.14
CA PHE A 316 -20.39 9.91 -13.20
C PHE A 316 -20.21 8.42 -13.52
N PRO A 317 -21.21 7.76 -14.13
CA PRO A 317 -21.18 6.31 -14.37
C PRO A 317 -19.97 5.88 -15.19
N LEU A 318 -19.49 6.74 -16.11
CA LEU A 318 -18.33 6.46 -16.96
C LEU A 318 -17.00 6.45 -16.19
N LEU A 319 -16.91 7.13 -15.04
CA LEU A 319 -15.71 7.17 -14.20
C LEU A 319 -15.69 6.05 -13.14
N THR A 320 -16.77 5.28 -13.02
CA THR A 320 -16.94 4.24 -12.00
C THR A 320 -15.84 3.18 -12.07
N LEU A 321 -15.61 2.57 -13.24
CA LEU A 321 -14.64 1.49 -13.37
C LEU A 321 -13.18 1.96 -13.29
N PRO A 322 -12.76 3.07 -13.93
CA PRO A 322 -11.42 3.63 -13.70
C PRO A 322 -11.13 3.91 -12.23
N THR A 323 -12.10 4.51 -11.53
CA THR A 323 -12.02 4.76 -10.08
C THR A 323 -11.90 3.45 -9.29
N ALA A 324 -12.68 2.43 -9.65
CA ALA A 324 -12.61 1.13 -9.01
C ALA A 324 -11.26 0.44 -9.23
N ILE A 325 -10.66 0.56 -10.42
CA ILE A 325 -9.31 0.06 -10.70
C ILE A 325 -8.28 0.76 -9.81
N ALA A 326 -8.34 2.10 -9.72
CA ALA A 326 -7.45 2.88 -8.86
C ALA A 326 -7.58 2.50 -7.37
N LEU A 327 -8.81 2.39 -6.87
CA LEU A 327 -9.06 2.02 -5.47
C LEU A 327 -8.73 0.55 -5.18
N ALA A 328 -8.99 -0.36 -6.12
CA ALA A 328 -8.60 -1.76 -6.00
C ALA A 328 -7.07 -1.88 -5.98
N ALA A 329 -6.36 -1.16 -6.85
CA ALA A 329 -4.90 -1.13 -6.85
C ALA A 329 -4.33 -0.59 -5.52
N PHE A 330 -4.88 0.50 -5.01
CA PHE A 330 -4.49 1.02 -3.69
C PHE A 330 -4.75 -0.01 -2.59
N SER A 331 -5.97 -0.56 -2.54
CA SER A 331 -6.41 -1.43 -1.44
C SER A 331 -5.71 -2.78 -1.41
N SER A 332 -5.26 -3.27 -2.56
CA SER A 332 -4.58 -4.56 -2.71
C SER A 332 -3.05 -4.49 -2.56
N SER A 333 -2.49 -3.33 -2.21
CA SER A 333 -1.05 -3.23 -1.98
C SER A 333 -0.61 -3.93 -0.69
N GLY A 334 0.65 -4.38 -0.63
CA GLY A 334 1.17 -5.06 0.55
C GLY A 334 1.24 -4.13 1.76
N THR A 335 1.54 -2.86 1.52
CA THR A 335 1.52 -1.79 2.53
C THR A 335 0.11 -1.59 3.12
N PHE A 336 -0.93 -1.59 2.27
CA PHE A 336 -2.32 -1.50 2.74
C PHE A 336 -2.63 -2.66 3.69
N LEU A 337 -2.32 -3.89 3.24
CA LEU A 337 -2.62 -5.09 4.02
C LEU A 337 -1.90 -5.10 5.37
N ILE A 338 -0.65 -4.64 5.43
CA ILE A 338 0.09 -4.55 6.71
C ILE A 338 -0.67 -3.63 7.67
N PHE A 339 -0.95 -2.38 7.28
CA PHE A 339 -1.60 -1.43 8.19
C PHE A 339 -3.04 -1.82 8.53
N GLU A 340 -3.80 -2.39 7.59
CA GLU A 340 -5.16 -2.88 7.83
C GLU A 340 -5.19 -4.03 8.84
N THR A 341 -4.19 -4.92 8.83
CA THR A 341 -4.10 -6.08 9.73
C THR A 341 -3.28 -5.81 11.00
N SER A 342 -3.04 -4.54 11.28
CA SER A 342 -2.27 -4.08 12.43
C SER A 342 -3.13 -3.23 13.35
N THR A 343 -2.74 -3.19 14.62
CA THR A 343 -3.33 -2.29 15.61
C THR A 343 -2.78 -0.86 15.48
N PHE A 344 -3.03 -0.25 14.31
CA PHE A 344 -2.63 1.11 13.96
C PHE A 344 -3.84 2.00 13.71
N ALA A 345 -3.75 3.28 14.09
CA ALA A 345 -4.78 4.27 13.78
C ALA A 345 -4.99 4.44 12.26
N GLU A 346 -3.95 4.20 11.46
CA GLU A 346 -3.98 4.16 9.99
C GLU A 346 -5.10 3.28 9.40
N SER A 347 -5.45 2.18 10.09
CA SER A 347 -6.40 1.18 9.57
C SER A 347 -7.82 1.69 9.48
N ILE A 348 -8.24 2.60 10.37
CA ILE A 348 -9.53 3.29 10.29
C ILE A 348 -9.42 4.71 9.77
N TYR A 349 -8.22 5.30 9.81
CA TYR A 349 -7.99 6.64 9.28
C TYR A 349 -8.24 6.68 7.77
N THR A 350 -7.65 5.75 7.03
CA THR A 350 -7.79 5.65 5.57
C THR A 350 -9.26 5.52 5.10
N PRO A 351 -10.07 4.56 5.60
CA PRO A 351 -11.48 4.49 5.21
C PRO A 351 -12.28 5.73 5.62
N THR A 352 -11.94 6.39 6.74
CA THR A 352 -12.57 7.63 7.16
C THR A 352 -12.30 8.77 6.16
N LEU A 353 -11.08 8.87 5.60
CA LEU A 353 -10.78 9.79 4.51
C LEU A 353 -11.61 9.48 3.26
N LEU A 354 -11.72 8.20 2.88
CA LEU A 354 -12.53 7.78 1.74
C LEU A 354 -14.00 8.13 1.91
N PHE A 355 -14.60 7.87 3.08
CA PHE A 355 -15.97 8.30 3.37
C PHE A 355 -16.10 9.83 3.31
N SER A 356 -15.16 10.57 3.90
CA SER A 356 -15.14 12.03 3.86
C SER A 356 -15.23 12.54 2.42
N PHE A 357 -14.40 12.01 1.50
CA PHE A 357 -14.42 12.41 0.10
C PHE A 357 -15.62 11.88 -0.68
N ALA A 358 -16.10 10.68 -0.40
CA ALA A 358 -17.30 10.12 -1.03
C ALA A 358 -18.52 11.03 -0.77
N PHE A 359 -18.73 11.40 0.50
CA PHE A 359 -19.80 12.31 0.89
C PHE A 359 -19.52 13.75 0.45
N PHE A 360 -18.27 14.22 0.43
CA PHE A 360 -17.90 15.53 -0.12
C PHE A 360 -18.32 15.66 -1.60
N PHE A 361 -17.96 14.69 -2.44
CA PHE A 361 -18.36 14.65 -3.84
C PHE A 361 -19.89 14.65 -3.97
N HIS A 362 -20.55 13.77 -3.21
CA HIS A 362 -22.00 13.68 -3.22
C HIS A 362 -22.69 14.99 -2.78
N ALA A 363 -22.15 15.67 -1.77
CA ALA A 363 -22.68 16.92 -1.22
C ALA A 363 -22.58 18.08 -2.20
N ILE A 364 -21.41 18.28 -2.81
CA ILE A 364 -21.20 19.35 -3.80
C ILE A 364 -22.12 19.18 -5.01
N LEU A 365 -22.33 17.94 -5.46
CA LEU A 365 -23.13 17.64 -6.65
C LEU A 365 -24.64 17.69 -6.39
N THR A 366 -25.10 17.25 -5.21
CA THR A 366 -26.54 17.24 -4.88
C THR A 366 -27.04 18.52 -4.24
N ARG A 367 -26.16 19.35 -3.67
CA ARG A 367 -26.51 20.55 -2.91
C ARG A 367 -27.49 20.30 -1.75
N LYS A 368 -27.43 19.11 -1.14
CA LYS A 368 -28.28 18.73 -0.01
C LYS A 368 -27.50 18.84 1.31
N PRO A 369 -28.13 19.29 2.41
CA PRO A 369 -27.46 19.47 3.70
C PRO A 369 -27.00 18.15 4.32
N LEU A 370 -27.78 17.07 4.22
CA LEU A 370 -27.45 15.79 4.87
C LEU A 370 -26.08 15.20 4.42
N PRO A 371 -25.75 15.14 3.11
CA PRO A 371 -24.40 14.78 2.67
C PRO A 371 -23.28 15.69 3.19
N PHE A 372 -23.52 16.99 3.36
CA PHE A 372 -22.55 17.90 3.98
C PHE A 372 -22.33 17.56 5.46
N ALA A 373 -23.40 17.24 6.21
CA ALA A 373 -23.29 16.81 7.60
C ALA A 373 -22.51 15.49 7.73
N ALA A 374 -22.77 14.51 6.86
CA ALA A 374 -22.01 13.27 6.83
C ALA A 374 -20.52 13.51 6.51
N CYS A 375 -20.24 14.32 5.49
CA CYS A 375 -18.88 14.72 5.12
C CYS A 375 -18.14 15.39 6.30
N SER A 376 -18.80 16.37 6.93
CA SER A 376 -18.34 17.11 8.11
C SER A 376 -17.99 16.19 9.28
N LEU A 377 -18.88 15.23 9.58
CA LEU A 377 -18.70 14.24 10.63
C LEU A 377 -17.46 13.38 10.39
N PHE A 378 -17.28 12.84 9.18
CA PHE A 378 -16.11 12.03 8.86
C PHE A 378 -14.81 12.84 8.83
N MET A 379 -14.84 14.10 8.38
CA MET A 379 -13.67 14.99 8.44
C MET A 379 -13.22 15.24 9.89
N ALA A 380 -14.16 15.54 10.80
CA ALA A 380 -13.83 15.69 12.22
C ALA A 380 -13.39 14.36 12.85
N PHE A 381 -14.06 13.25 12.52
CA PHE A 381 -13.66 11.94 13.02
C PHE A 381 -12.24 11.56 12.54
N ALA A 382 -11.85 11.93 11.32
CA ALA A 382 -10.49 11.75 10.84
C ALA A 382 -9.45 12.46 11.72
N ILE A 383 -9.77 13.68 12.20
CA ILE A 383 -8.94 14.44 13.16
C ILE A 383 -8.91 13.76 14.53
N LEU A 384 -10.05 13.22 15.00
CA LEU A 384 -10.13 12.46 16.25
C LEU A 384 -9.33 11.15 16.17
N ILE A 385 -9.18 10.54 14.99
CA ILE A 385 -8.31 9.37 14.79
C ILE A 385 -6.85 9.82 14.72
N ARG A 386 -6.55 10.88 13.96
CA ARG A 386 -5.20 11.41 13.80
C ARG A 386 -5.19 12.95 13.68
N PRO A 387 -4.40 13.66 14.51
CA PRO A 387 -4.22 15.11 14.37
C PRO A 387 -3.65 15.55 13.02
N SER A 388 -2.93 14.67 12.29
CA SER A 388 -2.42 15.00 10.97
C SER A 388 -3.52 15.30 9.94
N ALA A 389 -4.78 14.97 10.24
CA ALA A 389 -5.95 15.32 9.43
C ALA A 389 -6.37 16.80 9.54
N LEU A 390 -5.65 17.62 10.32
CA LEU A 390 -5.90 19.06 10.47
C LEU A 390 -5.89 19.83 9.14
N PHE A 391 -5.36 19.25 8.05
CA PHE A 391 -5.50 19.83 6.71
C PHE A 391 -6.96 20.01 6.30
N PHE A 392 -7.90 19.23 6.87
CA PHE A 392 -9.32 19.42 6.62
C PHE A 392 -9.84 20.78 7.09
N VAL A 393 -9.18 21.47 8.03
CA VAL A 393 -9.55 22.85 8.39
C VAL A 393 -9.42 23.78 7.18
N VAL A 394 -8.34 23.61 6.40
CA VAL A 394 -8.13 24.39 5.17
C VAL A 394 -9.15 24.01 4.09
N ILE A 395 -9.41 22.70 3.93
CA ILE A 395 -10.42 22.22 2.96
C ILE A 395 -11.81 22.69 3.33
N LEU A 396 -12.16 22.72 4.61
CA LEU A 396 -13.41 23.24 5.14
C LEU A 396 -13.56 24.74 4.79
N ALA A 397 -12.54 25.55 5.06
CA ALA A 397 -12.54 26.97 4.74
C ALA A 397 -12.71 27.22 3.23
N LEU A 398 -11.96 26.51 2.38
CA LEU A 398 -12.09 26.58 0.93
C LEU A 398 -13.47 26.14 0.45
N THR A 399 -14.06 25.13 1.09
CA THR A 399 -15.41 24.67 0.78
C THR A 399 -16.46 25.70 1.15
N LEU A 400 -16.40 26.29 2.34
CA LEU A 400 -17.33 27.34 2.74
C LEU A 400 -17.25 28.55 1.80
N LEU A 401 -16.05 28.96 1.40
CA LEU A 401 -15.85 30.01 0.39
C LEU A 401 -16.49 29.61 -0.95
N TYR A 402 -16.30 28.37 -1.39
CA TYR A 402 -16.91 27.86 -2.61
C TYR A 402 -18.45 27.82 -2.54
N LEU A 403 -19.02 27.38 -1.41
CA LEU A 403 -20.48 27.34 -1.18
C LEU A 403 -21.08 28.74 -1.23
N TRP A 404 -20.45 29.70 -0.54
CA TRP A 404 -20.85 31.11 -0.56
C TRP A 404 -20.77 31.69 -1.97
N ARG A 405 -19.63 31.52 -2.66
CA ARG A 405 -19.40 32.03 -4.01
C ARG A 405 -20.39 31.49 -5.04
N ASN A 406 -20.85 30.25 -4.87
CA ASN A 406 -21.76 29.58 -5.79
C ASN A 406 -23.22 29.57 -5.31
N ALA A 407 -23.56 30.42 -4.33
CA ALA A 407 -24.92 30.62 -3.81
C ALA A 407 -25.60 29.30 -3.38
N TYR A 408 -24.86 28.43 -2.68
CA TYR A 408 -25.46 27.26 -2.04
C TYR A 408 -26.36 27.72 -0.88
N PRO A 409 -27.44 26.99 -0.56
CA PRO A 409 -28.29 27.31 0.59
C PRO A 409 -27.48 27.35 1.90
N LEU A 410 -27.81 28.30 2.80
CA LEU A 410 -27.14 28.44 4.11
C LEU A 410 -27.16 27.14 4.92
N SER A 411 -28.24 26.34 4.79
CA SER A 411 -28.36 25.03 5.43
C SER A 411 -27.23 24.07 5.06
N CYS A 412 -26.66 24.16 3.84
CA CYS A 412 -25.51 23.35 3.44
C CYS A 412 -24.23 23.78 4.16
N SER A 413 -24.00 25.10 4.28
CA SER A 413 -22.85 25.64 5.02
C SER A 413 -22.93 25.31 6.50
N LEU A 414 -24.12 25.43 7.12
CA LEU A 414 -24.33 25.04 8.51
C LEU A 414 -24.17 23.54 8.72
N ALA A 415 -24.72 22.71 7.83
CA ALA A 415 -24.55 21.27 7.89
C ALA A 415 -23.08 20.85 7.73
N LEU A 416 -22.29 21.58 6.95
CA LEU A 416 -20.85 21.35 6.84
C LEU A 416 -20.06 21.84 8.06
N LEU A 417 -20.43 22.97 8.66
CA LEU A 417 -19.67 23.60 9.74
C LEU A 417 -19.97 22.98 11.11
N LEU A 418 -21.25 22.72 11.42
CA LEU A 418 -21.69 22.39 12.78
C LEU A 418 -21.14 21.04 13.28
N PRO A 419 -21.28 19.90 12.59
CA PRO A 419 -20.75 18.63 13.11
C PRO A 419 -19.23 18.68 13.32
N PHE A 420 -18.52 19.30 12.38
CA PHE A 420 -17.06 19.44 12.42
C PHE A 420 -16.60 20.25 13.64
N THR A 421 -17.15 21.46 13.81
CA THR A 421 -16.79 22.35 14.92
C THR A 421 -17.23 21.79 16.26
N THR A 422 -18.43 21.24 16.37
CA THR A 422 -18.95 20.67 17.62
C THR A 422 -18.07 19.53 18.13
N LEU A 423 -17.66 18.59 17.27
CA LEU A 423 -16.79 17.48 17.69
C LEU A 423 -15.39 17.95 18.13
N LEU A 424 -14.80 18.92 17.42
CA LEU A 424 -13.48 19.44 17.79
C LEU A 424 -13.54 20.27 19.07
N LEU A 425 -14.58 21.09 19.25
CA LEU A 425 -14.80 21.84 20.48
C LEU A 425 -15.09 20.92 21.66
N ALA A 426 -15.86 19.85 21.46
CA ALA A 426 -16.08 18.82 22.48
C ALA A 426 -14.76 18.17 22.92
N LEU A 427 -13.89 17.80 21.97
CA LEU A 427 -12.56 17.27 22.31
C LEU A 427 -11.69 18.31 23.04
N CYS A 428 -11.64 19.54 22.56
CA CYS A 428 -10.85 20.60 23.21
C CYS A 428 -11.34 20.88 24.63
N THR A 429 -12.66 20.88 24.84
CA THR A 429 -13.29 21.04 26.14
C THR A 429 -12.97 19.86 27.05
N TYR A 430 -13.06 18.63 26.54
CA TYR A 430 -12.67 17.43 27.28
C TYR A 430 -11.20 17.49 27.72
N ASN A 431 -10.29 17.88 26.82
CA ASN A 431 -8.88 18.04 27.13
C ASN A 431 -8.63 19.18 28.13
N TYR A 432 -9.40 20.26 28.08
CA TYR A 432 -9.33 21.31 29.09
C TYR A 432 -9.75 20.78 30.47
N LEU A 433 -10.80 19.97 30.55
CA LEU A 433 -11.27 19.41 31.82
C LEU A 433 -10.30 18.35 32.38
N THR A 434 -9.71 17.50 31.54
CA THR A 434 -8.89 16.35 31.97
C THR A 434 -7.40 16.64 32.10
N ILE A 435 -6.85 17.47 31.21
CA ILE A 435 -5.40 17.78 31.16
C ILE A 435 -5.11 19.29 31.19
N ARG A 436 -6.12 20.13 31.44
CA ARG A 436 -5.99 21.60 31.57
C ARG A 436 -5.43 22.30 30.31
N LEU A 437 -5.66 21.72 29.14
CA LEU A 437 -5.25 22.27 27.85
C LEU A 437 -6.40 22.28 26.84
N PHE A 438 -6.79 23.46 26.36
CA PHE A 438 -7.76 23.59 25.27
C PHE A 438 -7.07 23.33 23.93
N THR A 439 -6.97 22.07 23.54
CA THR A 439 -6.29 21.64 22.31
C THR A 439 -6.91 20.35 21.76
N ILE A 440 -6.77 20.11 20.45
CA ILE A 440 -7.12 18.84 19.81
C ILE A 440 -6.10 17.77 20.21
N SER A 441 -4.82 18.10 20.19
CA SER A 441 -3.75 17.19 20.60
C SER A 441 -2.53 18.00 21.05
N PRO A 442 -2.02 17.80 22.27
CA PRO A 442 -0.81 18.49 22.70
C PRO A 442 0.45 17.88 22.09
N TRP A 443 0.40 16.64 21.58
CA TRP A 443 1.57 15.89 21.08
C TRP A 443 2.29 16.53 19.89
N GLY A 444 1.63 17.46 19.18
CA GLY A 444 2.27 18.23 18.10
C GLY A 444 3.56 18.93 18.54
N ASP A 445 3.61 19.42 19.78
CA ASP A 445 4.82 20.05 20.33
C ASP A 445 5.96 19.05 20.55
N ALA A 446 5.66 17.79 20.87
CA ALA A 446 6.68 16.75 21.00
C ALA A 446 7.31 16.43 19.64
N ASN A 447 6.47 16.34 18.61
CA ASN A 447 6.89 16.14 17.24
C ASN A 447 7.76 17.32 16.74
N LEU A 448 7.32 18.57 16.97
CA LEU A 448 8.09 19.77 16.60
C LEU A 448 9.43 19.85 17.36
N PHE A 449 9.43 19.48 18.63
CA PHE A 449 10.65 19.35 19.42
C PHE A 449 11.61 18.34 18.79
N GLY A 450 11.17 17.12 18.50
CA GLY A 450 12.00 16.13 17.78
C GLY A 450 12.47 16.62 16.40
N ALA A 451 11.62 17.34 15.66
CA ALA A 451 11.94 17.87 14.33
C ALA A 451 13.03 18.95 14.35
N THR A 452 13.14 19.69 15.45
CA THR A 452 14.09 20.80 15.63
C THR A 452 15.37 20.38 16.35
N ALA A 453 15.40 19.18 16.93
CA ALA A 453 16.53 18.61 17.69
C ALA A 453 17.92 18.80 17.07
N PRO A 454 18.10 18.67 15.74
CA PRO A 454 19.44 18.77 15.16
C PRO A 454 20.11 20.14 15.28
N TYR A 455 19.35 21.21 15.52
CA TYR A 455 19.83 22.60 15.52
C TYR A 455 19.35 23.38 16.74
N TRP A 456 19.16 22.69 17.88
CA TRP A 456 18.93 23.37 19.15
C TRP A 456 20.18 24.09 19.64
N GLU A 457 19.95 25.24 20.27
CA GLU A 457 20.98 26.06 20.90
C GLU A 457 20.74 26.17 22.41
N LYS A 458 21.81 26.50 23.15
CA LYS A 458 21.69 26.77 24.59
C LYS A 458 20.89 28.05 24.78
N ASP A 459 19.88 27.99 25.65
CA ASP A 459 19.10 29.14 26.07
C ASP A 459 19.26 29.30 27.60
N PRO A 460 19.91 30.38 28.08
CA PRO A 460 20.16 30.58 29.51
C PRO A 460 18.88 30.81 30.31
N THR A 461 17.76 31.14 29.65
CA THR A 461 16.46 31.33 30.29
C THR A 461 15.73 30.01 30.58
N LEU A 462 16.27 28.87 30.13
CA LEU A 462 15.72 27.55 30.42
C LEU A 462 16.28 27.00 31.74
N PRO A 463 15.50 26.20 32.50
CA PRO A 463 16.02 25.51 33.67
C PRO A 463 17.23 24.62 33.33
N ALA A 464 18.18 24.51 34.26
CA ALA A 464 19.43 23.77 34.06
C ALA A 464 19.24 22.33 33.52
N LYS A 465 18.18 21.64 33.96
CA LYS A 465 17.83 20.30 33.45
C LYS A 465 17.59 20.29 31.93
N PHE A 466 16.88 21.29 31.38
CA PHE A 466 16.63 21.39 29.94
C PHE A 466 17.89 21.79 29.16
N GLN A 467 18.75 22.62 29.74
CA GLN A 467 20.05 22.93 29.13
C GLN A 467 20.93 21.68 29.01
N GLN A 468 20.94 20.81 30.03
CA GLN A 468 21.62 19.52 29.99
C GLN A 468 21.05 18.60 28.90
N VAL A 469 19.72 18.59 28.70
CA VAL A 469 19.10 17.84 27.59
C VAL A 469 19.55 18.37 26.25
N ILE A 470 19.53 19.69 26.04
CA ILE A 470 19.98 20.28 24.79
C ILE A 470 21.43 19.86 24.52
N GLN A 471 22.32 19.99 25.51
CA GLN A 471 23.72 19.59 25.37
C GLN A 471 23.86 18.09 25.06
N ARG A 472 23.12 17.23 25.76
CA ARG A 472 23.15 15.78 25.54
C ARG A 472 22.65 15.41 24.14
N VAL A 473 21.52 15.95 23.71
CA VAL A 473 20.97 15.70 22.36
C VAL A 473 21.93 16.21 21.30
N GLN A 474 22.51 17.41 21.48
CA GLN A 474 23.50 17.97 20.57
C GLN A 474 24.81 17.18 20.49
N SER A 475 25.13 16.37 21.51
CA SER A 475 26.26 15.43 21.50
C SER A 475 26.02 14.14 20.71
N TRP A 476 24.76 13.81 20.38
CA TRP A 476 24.44 12.65 19.54
C TRP A 476 24.83 12.83 18.08
N TYR A 477 24.95 14.09 17.64
CA TYR A 477 25.28 14.45 16.27
C TYR A 477 26.79 14.60 16.12
N SER A 478 27.38 13.81 15.22
CA SER A 478 28.80 13.96 14.87
C SER A 478 29.05 15.29 14.11
N PRO A 479 30.29 15.80 14.06
CA PRO A 479 30.62 16.96 13.25
C PRO A 479 30.22 16.79 11.77
N GLU A 480 30.41 15.59 11.20
CA GLU A 480 29.99 15.27 9.83
C GLU A 480 28.46 15.32 9.67
N GLU A 481 27.70 14.79 10.65
CA GLU A 481 26.24 14.84 10.61
C GLU A 481 25.72 16.28 10.68
N LYS A 482 26.36 17.14 11.50
CA LYS A 482 26.07 18.58 11.54
C LYS A 482 26.40 19.24 10.20
N GLU A 483 27.56 18.95 9.61
CA GLU A 483 27.93 19.47 8.30
C GLU A 483 26.89 19.09 7.21
N ILE A 484 26.41 17.84 7.23
CA ILE A 484 25.34 17.38 6.33
C ILE A 484 24.05 18.19 6.55
N LEU A 485 23.66 18.41 7.81
CA LEU A 485 22.42 19.11 8.15
C LEU A 485 22.48 20.59 7.83
N PHE A 486 23.63 21.25 7.98
CA PHE A 486 23.78 22.70 7.75
C PHE A 486 24.10 23.02 6.29
N HIS A 487 24.96 22.24 5.63
CA HIS A 487 25.52 22.61 4.32
C HIS A 487 25.11 21.72 3.14
N SER A 488 24.68 20.48 3.37
CA SER A 488 24.24 19.59 2.28
C SER A 488 22.76 19.80 1.92
N TRP A 489 22.43 19.57 0.64
CA TRP A 489 21.06 19.41 0.10
C TRP A 489 20.78 17.98 -0.38
N ASN A 490 21.70 17.04 -0.12
CA ASN A 490 21.48 15.64 -0.42
C ASN A 490 20.40 15.07 0.50
N ARG A 491 19.18 15.02 -0.04
CA ARG A 491 17.98 14.51 0.63
C ARG A 491 18.21 13.18 1.36
N LYS A 492 18.88 12.20 0.74
CA LYS A 492 19.09 10.88 1.37
C LYS A 492 19.96 10.98 2.63
N LYS A 493 21.05 11.77 2.56
CA LYS A 493 21.94 12.00 3.70
C LYS A 493 21.20 12.74 4.82
N ILE A 494 20.49 13.82 4.50
CA ILE A 494 19.69 14.59 5.47
C ILE A 494 18.67 13.69 6.17
N GLN A 495 17.88 12.93 5.40
CA GLN A 495 16.85 12.06 5.95
C GLN A 495 17.41 10.90 6.78
N GLN A 496 18.60 10.40 6.44
CA GLN A 496 19.30 9.41 7.24
C GLN A 496 19.69 9.97 8.61
N VAL A 497 20.30 11.17 8.66
CA VAL A 497 20.67 11.83 9.91
C VAL A 497 19.42 12.18 10.73
N PHE A 498 18.40 12.73 10.07
CA PHE A 498 17.14 13.11 10.71
C PHE A 498 16.44 11.91 11.34
N THR A 499 16.24 10.83 10.57
CA THR A 499 15.55 9.62 11.05
C THR A 499 16.31 8.90 12.17
N LYS A 500 17.64 8.93 12.14
CA LYS A 500 18.50 8.29 13.15
C LYS A 500 18.26 8.84 14.56
N HIS A 501 18.00 10.14 14.68
CA HIS A 501 17.98 10.83 15.98
C HIS A 501 16.60 11.33 16.43
N PHE A 502 15.63 11.44 15.51
CA PHE A 502 14.32 12.03 15.78
C PHE A 502 13.56 11.35 16.93
N ASP A 503 13.38 10.02 16.90
CA ASP A 503 12.61 9.33 17.94
C ASP A 503 13.31 9.44 19.31
N ASN A 504 14.64 9.33 19.33
CA ASN A 504 15.43 9.50 20.56
C ASN A 504 15.25 10.91 21.16
N ALA A 505 15.14 11.94 20.32
CA ALA A 505 14.89 13.30 20.76
C ALA A 505 13.48 13.48 21.33
N ILE A 506 12.46 12.88 20.73
CA ILE A 506 11.08 12.93 21.25
C ILE A 506 11.01 12.28 22.64
N TYR A 507 11.62 11.11 22.80
CA TYR A 507 11.54 10.33 24.04
C TYR A 507 12.62 10.71 25.07
N CYS A 508 13.42 11.75 24.80
CA CYS A 508 14.44 12.22 25.73
C CYS A 508 13.85 12.75 27.06
N ASN A 509 12.54 13.02 27.14
CA ASN A 509 11.89 13.32 28.42
C ASN A 509 11.98 12.18 29.43
N GLY A 510 12.07 10.91 28.96
CA GLY A 510 12.36 9.77 29.83
C GLY A 510 13.72 9.91 30.51
N ILE A 511 14.66 10.64 29.91
CA ILE A 511 15.96 10.97 30.51
C ILE A 511 15.79 11.95 31.67
N LEU A 512 14.77 12.81 31.62
CA LEU A 512 14.51 13.80 32.67
C LEU A 512 13.60 13.30 33.78
N ASN A 513 12.91 12.16 33.60
CA ASN A 513 11.84 11.70 34.48
C ASN A 513 10.77 12.78 34.75
N ILE A 514 10.54 13.69 33.80
CA ILE A 514 9.53 14.76 33.89
C ILE A 514 8.29 14.32 33.10
N PRO A 515 7.08 14.35 33.69
CA PRO A 515 5.84 14.11 32.98
C PRO A 515 5.70 15.02 31.76
N TYR A 516 5.31 14.45 30.61
CA TYR A 516 5.24 15.16 29.33
C TYR A 516 4.51 16.51 29.41
N LEU A 517 3.36 16.57 30.08
CA LEU A 517 2.56 17.79 30.21
C LEU A 517 3.31 18.92 30.95
N GLN A 518 4.20 18.59 31.88
CA GLN A 518 5.03 19.57 32.59
C GLN A 518 6.24 20.00 31.75
N ALA A 519 6.79 19.11 30.93
CA ALA A 519 7.89 19.43 30.02
C ALA A 519 7.43 20.26 28.80
N LYS A 520 6.16 20.14 28.41
CA LYS A 520 5.60 20.72 27.19
C LYS A 520 5.91 22.22 26.97
N PRO A 521 5.73 23.15 27.94
CA PRO A 521 6.02 24.56 27.71
C PRO A 521 7.49 24.82 27.36
N TYR A 522 8.41 24.08 27.98
CA TYR A 522 9.84 24.17 27.71
C TYR A 522 10.22 23.55 26.36
N MET A 523 9.65 22.39 26.03
CA MET A 523 9.83 21.77 24.70
C MET A 523 9.36 22.70 23.58
N HIS A 524 8.18 23.30 23.74
CA HIS A 524 7.65 24.28 22.80
C HIS A 524 8.58 25.48 22.64
N LYS A 525 9.08 26.03 23.75
CA LYS A 525 10.03 27.15 23.73
C LYS A 525 11.35 26.80 23.03
N ILE A 526 11.92 25.63 23.32
CA ILE A 526 13.16 25.14 22.67
C ILE A 526 12.95 25.01 21.17
N ALA A 527 11.87 24.36 20.75
CA ALA A 527 11.56 24.17 19.34
C ALA A 527 11.32 25.50 18.62
N LYS A 528 10.57 26.41 19.24
CA LYS A 528 10.31 27.75 18.71
C LYS A 528 11.60 28.55 18.54
N ASN A 529 12.49 28.56 19.54
CA ASN A 529 13.76 29.27 19.47
C ASN A 529 14.65 28.70 18.36
N ALA A 530 14.72 27.37 18.23
CA ALA A 530 15.48 26.73 17.16
C ALA A 530 14.97 27.11 15.77
N ILE A 531 13.65 27.19 15.57
CA ILE A 531 13.05 27.63 14.29
C ILE A 531 13.35 29.11 14.02
N LEU A 532 13.29 29.97 15.03
CA LEU A 532 13.55 31.40 14.88
C LEU A 532 15.03 31.69 14.58
N HIS A 533 15.95 30.93 15.16
CA HIS A 533 17.39 31.10 14.91
C HIS A 533 17.85 30.44 13.61
N HIS A 534 17.22 29.33 13.19
CA HIS A 534 17.61 28.55 12.00
C HIS A 534 16.43 28.26 11.06
N PRO A 535 15.73 29.28 10.55
CA PRO A 535 14.54 29.09 9.70
C PRO A 535 14.86 28.34 8.40
N GLU A 536 16.04 28.54 7.83
CA GLU A 536 16.51 27.88 6.61
C GLU A 536 16.74 26.37 6.80
N ILE A 537 17.22 25.93 7.96
CA ILE A 537 17.40 24.51 8.27
C ILE A 537 16.04 23.85 8.45
N CYS A 538 15.13 24.51 9.18
CA CYS A 538 13.75 24.03 9.34
C CYS A 538 13.07 23.86 7.96
N LEU A 539 13.17 24.88 7.10
CA LEU A 539 12.60 24.81 5.74
C LEU A 539 13.26 23.70 4.92
N LYS A 540 14.59 23.54 4.98
CA LYS A 540 15.31 22.48 4.27
C LYS A 540 14.87 21.08 4.72
N ILE A 541 14.75 20.83 6.03
CA ILE A 541 14.26 19.55 6.55
C ILE A 541 12.82 19.33 6.07
N ALA A 542 11.93 20.32 6.20
CA ALA A 542 10.55 20.21 5.75
C ALA A 542 10.45 19.91 4.24
N LEU A 543 11.21 20.60 3.39
CA LEU A 543 11.22 20.38 1.95
C LEU A 543 11.76 19.00 1.57
N THR A 544 12.86 18.55 2.20
CA THR A 544 13.41 17.22 1.92
C THR A 544 12.47 16.11 2.37
N THR A 545 11.80 16.28 3.51
CA THR A 545 10.77 15.38 4.02
C THR A 545 9.56 15.34 3.08
N LEU A 546 9.11 16.50 2.59
CA LEU A 546 8.01 16.62 1.62
C LEU A 546 8.34 15.89 0.31
N ILE A 547 9.56 16.06 -0.20
CA ILE A 547 10.01 15.35 -1.39
C ILE A 547 10.05 13.83 -1.14
N THR A 548 10.56 13.37 0.01
CA THR A 548 10.56 11.93 0.35
C THR A 548 9.13 11.38 0.48
N TYR A 549 8.21 12.14 1.08
CA TYR A 549 6.80 11.79 1.22
C TYR A 549 6.14 11.47 -0.12
N PHE A 550 6.33 12.32 -1.13
CA PHE A 550 5.74 12.10 -2.46
C PHE A 550 6.54 11.13 -3.32
N TRP A 551 7.88 11.21 -3.28
CA TRP A 551 8.73 10.59 -4.29
C TRP A 551 9.25 9.21 -3.90
N ASP A 552 9.62 9.02 -2.64
CA ASP A 552 10.25 7.79 -2.19
C ASP A 552 9.21 6.83 -1.59
N ASN A 553 8.28 7.34 -0.77
CA ASN A 553 7.31 6.48 -0.10
C ASN A 553 6.38 5.75 -1.06
N VAL A 554 6.00 6.38 -2.18
CA VAL A 554 5.19 5.73 -3.23
C VAL A 554 5.92 4.55 -3.91
N LEU A 555 7.26 4.50 -3.83
CA LEU A 555 8.07 3.45 -4.44
C LEU A 555 8.26 2.24 -3.53
N VAL A 556 7.98 2.41 -2.23
CA VAL A 556 8.11 1.35 -1.25
C VAL A 556 6.77 0.63 -1.17
N ASP A 557 6.78 -0.67 -1.49
CA ASP A 557 5.70 -1.56 -1.09
C ASP A 557 6.25 -2.64 -0.19
N TRP A 558 5.64 -2.76 0.98
CA TRP A 558 6.06 -3.69 2.00
C TRP A 558 5.52 -5.07 1.68
N ASN A 559 6.38 -6.08 1.70
CA ASN A 559 5.95 -7.47 1.50
C ASN A 559 5.39 -8.01 2.81
N PHE A 560 4.06 -8.06 2.92
CA PHE A 560 3.32 -8.59 4.07
C PHE A 560 3.93 -9.88 4.66
N TYR A 561 4.31 -10.84 3.81
CA TYR A 561 4.81 -12.14 4.26
C TYR A 561 6.22 -12.08 4.87
N LEU A 562 7.01 -11.05 4.56
CA LEU A 562 8.30 -10.81 5.22
C LEU A 562 8.14 -10.24 6.63
N PHE A 563 7.00 -9.62 6.95
CA PHE A 563 6.70 -9.06 8.27
C PHE A 563 6.12 -10.08 9.24
N LEU A 564 5.54 -11.17 8.73
CA LEU A 564 4.96 -12.21 9.59
C LEU A 564 5.95 -12.73 10.66
N PRO A 565 7.21 -13.14 10.34
CA PRO A 565 8.14 -13.60 11.37
C PRO A 565 8.41 -12.54 12.44
N GLN A 566 8.49 -11.27 12.06
CA GLN A 566 8.64 -10.17 13.01
C GLN A 566 7.41 -10.04 13.92
N ARG A 567 6.18 -10.15 13.38
CA ARG A 567 4.94 -10.14 14.18
C ARG A 567 4.92 -11.28 15.20
N TYR A 568 5.28 -12.48 14.78
CA TYR A 568 5.38 -13.63 15.67
C TYR A 568 6.46 -13.41 16.74
N ASN A 569 7.63 -12.89 16.38
CA ASN A 569 8.71 -12.63 17.34
C ASN A 569 8.33 -11.55 18.37
N VAL A 570 7.65 -10.49 17.93
CA VAL A 570 7.14 -9.43 18.82
C VAL A 570 6.13 -10.00 19.82
N LEU A 571 5.30 -10.95 19.42
CA LEU A 571 4.30 -11.54 20.32
C LEU A 571 4.86 -12.61 21.26
N TYR A 572 5.75 -13.47 20.76
CA TYR A 572 6.10 -14.72 21.47
C TYR A 572 7.57 -14.79 21.93
N ALA A 573 8.48 -14.02 21.33
CA ALA A 573 9.92 -14.14 21.61
C ALA A 573 10.45 -13.03 22.51
N SER A 574 10.03 -11.79 22.29
CA SER A 574 10.53 -10.62 23.02
C SER A 574 9.47 -9.52 23.01
N PRO A 575 8.42 -9.63 23.84
CA PRO A 575 7.36 -8.64 23.85
C PRO A 575 7.96 -7.28 24.22
N PRO A 576 7.85 -6.25 23.34
CA PRO A 576 8.29 -4.89 23.65
C PRO A 576 7.45 -4.25 24.79
N TYR A 577 6.50 -5.02 25.33
CA TYR A 577 5.56 -4.63 26.37
C TYR A 577 6.07 -4.92 27.78
N ALA A 578 7.29 -5.45 27.94
CA ALA A 578 7.87 -5.80 29.24
C ALA A 578 7.90 -4.63 30.25
N THR A 579 7.85 -3.38 29.79
CA THR A 579 7.80 -2.18 30.64
C THR A 579 6.45 -1.91 31.30
N TYR A 580 5.37 -2.57 30.85
CA TYR A 580 4.03 -2.43 31.43
C TYR A 580 3.77 -3.44 32.54
N SER A 581 2.78 -3.17 33.41
CA SER A 581 2.42 -4.12 34.46
C SER A 581 1.98 -5.48 33.88
N PRO A 582 2.21 -6.60 34.58
CA PRO A 582 1.80 -7.92 34.10
C PRO A 582 0.30 -8.03 33.82
N SER A 583 -0.56 -7.36 34.61
CA SER A 583 -2.00 -7.33 34.38
C SER A 583 -2.38 -6.62 33.09
N PHE A 584 -1.73 -5.50 32.79
CA PHE A 584 -1.93 -4.77 31.53
C PHE A 584 -1.50 -5.62 30.33
N GLN A 585 -0.31 -6.23 30.40
CA GLN A 585 0.20 -7.09 29.34
C GLN A 585 -0.73 -8.29 29.09
N LYS A 586 -1.19 -8.95 30.16
CA LYS A 586 -2.11 -10.09 30.08
C LYS A 586 -3.43 -9.68 29.42
N SER A 587 -3.96 -8.50 29.72
CA SER A 587 -5.19 -8.01 29.10
C SER A 587 -5.00 -7.60 27.63
N LEU A 588 -3.90 -6.91 27.33
CA LEU A 588 -3.55 -6.50 25.97
C LEU A 588 -3.35 -7.71 25.07
N LEU A 589 -2.61 -8.72 25.54
CA LEU A 589 -2.21 -9.89 24.77
C LEU A 589 -3.10 -11.10 25.00
N LYS A 590 -4.29 -10.97 25.60
CA LYS A 590 -5.13 -12.10 26.03
C LYS A 590 -5.40 -13.19 24.97
N GLU A 591 -5.49 -12.82 23.69
CA GLU A 591 -5.68 -13.80 22.59
C GLU A 591 -4.41 -14.57 22.21
N TYR A 592 -3.25 -14.02 22.57
CA TYR A 592 -1.92 -14.49 22.19
C TYR A 592 -1.04 -14.81 23.41
N TYR A 593 -1.60 -14.67 24.61
CA TYR A 593 -0.93 -15.01 25.86
C TYR A 593 -0.77 -16.54 25.90
N PRO A 594 0.43 -17.05 26.23
CA PRO A 594 0.79 -18.44 25.96
C PRO A 594 -0.16 -19.48 26.58
N PRO A 595 -0.36 -20.62 25.89
CA PRO A 595 0.39 -21.06 24.71
C PRO A 595 -0.09 -20.44 23.38
N PRO A 596 0.81 -20.23 22.38
CA PRO A 596 0.42 -19.76 21.06
C PRO A 596 -0.60 -20.73 20.43
N PRO A 597 -1.62 -20.25 19.71
CA PRO A 597 -2.52 -21.13 18.98
C PRO A 597 -1.72 -22.01 18.01
N HIS A 598 -1.95 -23.34 18.06
CA HIS A 598 -1.23 -24.40 17.31
C HIS A 598 -1.23 -24.25 15.77
N PHE A 599 -1.89 -23.23 15.25
CA PHE A 599 -2.08 -23.02 13.83
C PHE A 599 -0.88 -22.25 13.24
N LEU A 600 -0.01 -22.98 12.53
CA LEU A 600 0.57 -22.59 11.23
C LEU A 600 2.04 -22.12 11.13
N SER A 601 2.85 -22.24 12.18
CA SER A 601 4.33 -22.23 12.03
C SER A 601 4.97 -23.28 12.92
N ASN A 602 5.98 -23.99 12.41
CA ASN A 602 6.81 -24.80 13.29
C ASN A 602 7.73 -23.80 14.00
N PHE A 603 7.34 -23.41 15.22
CA PHE A 603 8.16 -22.57 16.07
C PHE A 603 9.26 -23.46 16.66
N TYR A 604 10.45 -23.44 16.07
CA TYR A 604 11.59 -24.11 16.64
C TYR A 604 12.33 -23.11 17.54
N ARG A 605 12.17 -23.28 18.85
CA ARG A 605 13.05 -22.61 19.82
C ARG A 605 14.32 -23.43 19.92
N SER A 606 15.37 -23.01 19.19
CA SER A 606 16.72 -23.53 19.45
C SER A 606 17.18 -22.98 20.80
N GLN A 607 17.85 -23.80 21.63
CA GLN A 607 18.37 -23.37 22.92
C GLN A 607 19.45 -22.26 22.79
N ASP A 608 20.15 -22.21 21.64
CA ASP A 608 21.32 -21.33 21.45
C ASP A 608 21.11 -20.19 20.44
N ASN A 609 19.94 -20.13 19.78
CA ASN A 609 19.66 -19.10 18.79
C ASN A 609 18.33 -18.38 19.09
N PRO A 610 18.21 -17.08 18.74
CA PRO A 610 16.92 -16.42 18.80
C PRO A 610 15.90 -17.25 18.02
N PRO A 611 14.68 -17.43 18.54
CA PRO A 611 13.67 -18.26 17.91
C PRO A 611 13.46 -17.81 16.46
N GLN A 612 13.57 -18.76 15.53
CA GLN A 612 13.31 -18.51 14.12
C GLN A 612 11.93 -19.04 13.76
N THR A 613 11.07 -18.16 13.23
CA THR A 613 9.76 -18.55 12.74
C THR A 613 9.86 -18.96 11.26
N HIS A 614 9.61 -20.24 10.97
CA HIS A 614 9.46 -20.72 9.60
C HIS A 614 7.98 -20.74 9.20
N LEU A 615 7.63 -19.94 8.19
CA LEU A 615 6.27 -19.91 7.65
C LEU A 615 6.02 -21.11 6.74
N LYS A 616 4.91 -21.82 6.95
CA LYS A 616 4.43 -22.82 5.99
C LYS A 616 4.09 -22.14 4.65
N SER A 617 4.53 -22.74 3.55
CA SER A 617 4.31 -22.20 2.21
C SER A 617 2.96 -22.68 1.65
N TYR A 618 2.00 -21.76 1.48
CA TYR A 618 0.72 -22.03 0.83
C TYR A 618 0.64 -21.50 -0.61
N LEU A 619 -0.35 -21.97 -1.37
CA LEU A 619 -0.53 -21.58 -2.77
C LEU A 619 -1.02 -20.13 -2.92
N LEU A 620 -2.02 -19.68 -2.15
CA LEU A 620 -2.55 -18.31 -2.27
C LEU A 620 -1.49 -17.23 -1.95
N PRO A 621 -0.64 -17.35 -0.90
CA PRO A 621 0.48 -16.44 -0.70
C PRO A 621 1.43 -16.34 -1.90
N LYS A 622 1.70 -17.44 -2.61
CA LYS A 622 2.55 -17.40 -3.82
C LYS A 622 1.89 -16.60 -4.95
N PHE A 623 0.58 -16.77 -5.14
CA PHE A 623 -0.17 -15.96 -6.10
C PHE A 623 -0.20 -14.49 -5.70
N HIS A 624 -0.43 -14.20 -4.42
CA HIS A 624 -0.42 -12.83 -3.91
C HIS A 624 0.96 -12.18 -4.06
N LEU A 625 2.06 -12.89 -3.78
CA LEU A 625 3.43 -12.39 -4.03
C LEU A 625 3.70 -12.12 -5.51
N ALA A 626 3.20 -12.98 -6.41
CA ALA A 626 3.30 -12.76 -7.84
C ALA A 626 2.50 -11.53 -8.27
N TYR A 627 1.30 -11.34 -7.69
CA TYR A 627 0.50 -10.14 -7.88
C TYR A 627 1.22 -8.88 -7.39
N LEU A 628 1.77 -8.87 -6.17
CA LEU A 628 2.51 -7.72 -5.63
C LEU A 628 3.69 -7.33 -6.52
N HIS A 629 4.37 -8.30 -7.11
CA HIS A 629 5.43 -8.01 -8.10
C HIS A 629 4.90 -7.27 -9.33
N MET A 630 3.74 -7.69 -9.85
CA MET A 630 3.07 -7.00 -10.97
C MET A 630 2.54 -5.63 -10.54
N HIS A 631 1.92 -5.54 -9.37
CA HIS A 631 1.45 -4.29 -8.78
C HIS A 631 2.58 -3.26 -8.70
N ASN A 632 3.72 -3.64 -8.14
CA ASN A 632 4.90 -2.77 -8.01
C ASN A 632 5.48 -2.33 -9.36
N LEU A 633 5.30 -3.11 -10.41
CA LEU A 633 5.72 -2.73 -11.76
C LEU A 633 4.90 -1.53 -12.28
N PHE A 634 3.61 -1.45 -11.96
CA PHE A 634 2.70 -0.45 -12.49
C PHE A 634 2.46 0.72 -11.53
N TRP A 635 2.19 0.42 -10.26
CA TRP A 635 1.67 1.38 -9.28
C TRP A 635 2.75 2.02 -8.43
N ARG A 636 3.87 1.32 -8.18
CA ARG A 636 5.01 1.85 -7.42
C ARG A 636 6.02 2.56 -8.31
N LYS A 637 5.54 3.58 -9.03
CA LYS A 637 6.32 4.38 -9.99
C LYS A 637 6.16 5.87 -9.74
N ARG A 638 7.23 6.62 -9.99
CA ARG A 638 7.28 8.11 -9.92
C ARG A 638 6.29 8.80 -10.85
N PHE A 639 5.75 8.07 -11.83
CA PHE A 639 4.67 8.55 -12.68
C PHE A 639 3.46 9.03 -11.87
N TRP A 640 3.07 8.32 -10.80
CA TRP A 640 1.84 8.64 -10.06
C TRP A 640 1.91 9.97 -9.30
N PRO A 641 2.97 10.28 -8.53
CA PRO A 641 3.14 11.63 -7.97
C PRO A 641 3.21 12.73 -9.04
N LEU A 642 3.90 12.49 -10.17
CA LEU A 642 3.98 13.46 -11.25
C LEU A 642 2.60 13.75 -11.85
N ALA A 643 1.83 12.69 -12.15
CA ALA A 643 0.47 12.81 -12.64
C ALA A 643 -0.43 13.55 -11.65
N PHE A 644 -0.29 13.25 -10.34
CA PHE A 644 -0.97 13.96 -9.27
C PHE A 644 -0.70 15.47 -9.30
N PHE A 645 0.57 15.90 -9.38
CA PHE A 645 0.90 17.33 -9.41
C PHE A 645 0.40 18.01 -10.70
N CYS A 646 0.43 17.31 -11.84
CA CYS A 646 -0.16 17.82 -13.08
C CYS A 646 -1.68 18.04 -12.92
N VAL A 647 -2.40 17.11 -12.30
CA VAL A 647 -3.85 17.24 -12.05
C VAL A 647 -4.13 18.34 -11.02
N LEU A 648 -3.34 18.46 -9.96
CA LEU A 648 -3.45 19.54 -8.97
C LEU A 648 -3.31 20.92 -9.66
N LEU A 649 -2.27 21.09 -10.48
CA LEU A 649 -2.05 22.34 -11.20
C LEU A 649 -3.18 22.61 -12.20
N ALA A 650 -3.54 21.63 -13.03
CA ALA A 650 -4.59 21.79 -14.04
C ALA A 650 -5.95 22.12 -13.40
N SER A 651 -6.34 21.40 -12.35
CA SER A 651 -7.61 21.65 -11.64
C SER A 651 -7.63 23.02 -10.97
N THR A 652 -6.52 23.43 -10.35
CA THR A 652 -6.41 24.76 -9.72
C THR A 652 -6.47 25.88 -10.75
N LEU A 653 -5.77 25.76 -11.88
CA LEU A 653 -5.82 26.75 -12.96
C LEU A 653 -7.22 26.89 -13.56
N VAL A 654 -7.92 25.78 -13.81
CA VAL A 654 -9.32 25.80 -14.28
C VAL A 654 -10.22 26.45 -13.24
N LEU A 655 -10.04 26.14 -11.96
CA LEU A 655 -10.83 26.73 -10.89
C LEU A 655 -10.63 28.24 -10.78
N LEU A 656 -9.38 28.73 -10.83
CA LEU A 656 -9.06 30.15 -10.81
C LEU A 656 -9.60 30.88 -12.05
N LYS A 657 -9.40 30.32 -13.25
CA LYS A 657 -9.89 30.90 -14.50
C LYS A 657 -11.42 31.03 -14.51
N THR A 658 -12.12 30.08 -13.89
CA THR A 658 -13.58 30.09 -13.76
C THR A 658 -14.06 30.79 -12.50
N LYS A 659 -13.21 31.55 -11.80
CA LYS A 659 -13.55 32.31 -10.58
C LYS A 659 -14.29 31.43 -9.55
N PHE A 660 -13.79 30.22 -9.34
CA PHE A 660 -14.32 29.18 -8.45
C PHE A 660 -15.71 28.62 -8.81
N GLN A 661 -16.15 28.73 -10.06
CA GLN A 661 -17.46 28.22 -10.49
C GLN A 661 -17.44 26.79 -11.06
N HIS A 662 -16.28 26.31 -11.50
CA HIS A 662 -16.19 24.98 -12.11
C HIS A 662 -16.21 23.86 -11.07
N GLN A 663 -17.35 23.16 -10.95
CA GLN A 663 -17.60 22.13 -9.93
C GLN A 663 -16.58 20.97 -9.98
N GLY A 664 -16.32 20.40 -11.17
CA GLY A 664 -15.37 19.29 -11.32
C GLY A 664 -13.93 19.66 -10.94
N ALA A 665 -13.48 20.85 -11.31
CA ALA A 665 -12.18 21.40 -10.92
C ALA A 665 -12.09 21.65 -9.41
N PHE A 666 -13.17 22.14 -8.77
CA PHE A 666 -13.21 22.32 -7.32
C PHE A 666 -13.08 20.99 -6.57
N LEU A 667 -13.80 19.95 -7.01
CA LEU A 667 -13.72 18.61 -6.43
C LEU A 667 -12.30 18.03 -6.55
N LEU A 668 -11.69 18.10 -7.73
CA LEU A 668 -10.33 17.61 -7.97
C LEU A 668 -9.27 18.40 -7.21
N SER A 669 -9.38 19.73 -7.20
CA SER A 669 -8.45 20.61 -6.48
C SER A 669 -8.54 20.36 -4.98
N SER A 670 -9.75 20.23 -4.41
CA SER A 670 -9.93 19.92 -2.98
C SER A 670 -9.36 18.54 -2.61
N LEU A 671 -9.61 17.51 -3.43
CA LEU A 671 -9.06 16.17 -3.23
C LEU A 671 -7.53 16.19 -3.25
N THR A 672 -6.93 16.85 -4.25
CA THR A 672 -5.47 16.89 -4.41
C THR A 672 -4.77 17.78 -3.37
N LEU A 673 -5.36 18.94 -3.04
CA LEU A 673 -4.91 19.82 -1.95
C LEU A 673 -4.95 19.13 -0.59
N SER A 674 -5.87 18.20 -0.37
CA SER A 674 -5.93 17.45 0.88
C SER A 674 -4.69 16.55 1.07
N CYS A 675 -4.24 15.89 0.00
CA CYS A 675 -3.01 15.11 0.04
C CYS A 675 -1.78 16.01 0.25
N LEU A 676 -1.73 17.15 -0.42
CA LEU A 676 -0.67 18.15 -0.21
C LEU A 676 -0.67 18.69 1.23
N GLY A 677 -1.85 19.01 1.77
CA GLY A 677 -2.00 19.48 3.15
C GLY A 677 -1.56 18.42 4.17
N ALA A 678 -1.93 17.15 3.97
CA ALA A 678 -1.45 16.04 4.80
C ALA A 678 0.09 15.93 4.75
N ALA A 679 0.66 16.00 3.54
CA ALA A 679 2.10 15.94 3.34
C ALA A 679 2.83 17.12 4.01
N LEU A 680 2.28 18.33 3.92
CA LEU A 680 2.84 19.52 4.57
C LEU A 680 2.82 19.40 6.09
N ILE A 681 1.70 18.98 6.68
CA ILE A 681 1.61 18.80 8.14
C ILE A 681 2.65 17.77 8.62
N VAL A 682 2.72 16.62 7.95
CA VAL A 682 3.72 15.59 8.29
C VAL A 682 5.13 16.12 8.11
N SER A 683 5.41 16.84 7.03
CA SER A 683 6.77 17.30 6.71
C SER A 683 7.29 18.37 7.65
N LEU A 684 6.40 19.17 8.24
CA LEU A 684 6.75 20.20 9.20
C LEU A 684 7.11 19.65 10.58
N VAL A 685 6.54 18.51 10.98
CA VAL A 685 6.65 18.04 12.36
C VAL A 685 7.16 16.61 12.52
N GLN A 686 7.29 15.82 11.44
CA GLN A 686 7.48 14.38 11.55
C GLN A 686 8.40 13.80 10.48
N MET A 687 8.96 12.62 10.77
CA MET A 687 9.73 11.84 9.79
C MET A 687 8.85 11.34 8.63
N PRO A 688 9.39 11.21 7.40
CA PRO A 688 8.63 10.79 6.23
C PRO A 688 8.42 9.27 6.19
N LEU A 689 7.91 8.66 7.27
CA LEU A 689 7.61 7.22 7.27
C LEU A 689 6.46 6.91 6.30
N THR A 690 6.53 5.76 5.63
CA THR A 690 5.49 5.31 4.69
C THR A 690 4.10 5.30 5.31
N ARG A 691 3.99 4.99 6.62
CA ARG A 691 2.71 5.00 7.37
C ARG A 691 1.98 6.34 7.38
N TYR A 692 2.69 7.46 7.16
CA TYR A 692 2.10 8.80 7.13
C TYR A 692 1.66 9.25 5.74
N SER A 693 2.29 8.71 4.68
CA SER A 693 1.94 9.02 3.29
C SER A 693 0.92 8.08 2.68
N TYR A 694 0.98 6.82 3.09
CA TYR A 694 0.13 5.77 2.57
C TYR A 694 -1.39 6.05 2.74
N PRO A 695 -1.90 6.62 3.85
CA PRO A 695 -3.33 6.88 3.99
C PRO A 695 -3.93 7.81 2.93
N THR A 696 -3.10 8.66 2.31
CA THR A 696 -3.53 9.56 1.21
C THR A 696 -3.10 9.07 -0.16
N GLU A 697 -2.39 7.95 -0.28
CA GLU A 697 -1.84 7.48 -1.55
C GLU A 697 -2.92 7.19 -2.60
N PHE A 698 -4.13 6.78 -2.19
CA PHE A 698 -5.26 6.58 -3.09
C PHE A 698 -5.59 7.82 -3.93
N ILE A 699 -5.25 9.02 -3.43
CA ILE A 699 -5.45 10.30 -4.12
C ILE A 699 -4.56 10.39 -5.36
N TYR A 700 -3.36 9.80 -5.34
CA TYR A 700 -2.49 9.80 -6.52
C TYR A 700 -3.17 9.09 -7.69
N TYR A 701 -3.73 7.91 -7.42
CA TYR A 701 -4.38 7.09 -8.43
C TYR A 701 -5.73 7.69 -8.84
N LEU A 702 -6.53 8.14 -7.86
CA LEU A 702 -7.83 8.75 -8.11
C LEU A 702 -7.74 10.06 -8.90
N SER A 703 -6.77 10.92 -8.60
CA SER A 703 -6.63 12.21 -9.27
C SER A 703 -6.54 12.07 -10.79
N LEU A 704 -5.77 11.09 -11.26
CA LEU A 704 -5.64 10.80 -12.69
C LEU A 704 -6.94 10.22 -13.27
N THR A 705 -7.57 9.26 -12.60
CA THR A 705 -8.81 8.63 -13.10
C THR A 705 -9.99 9.59 -13.11
N LEU A 706 -10.00 10.57 -12.21
CA LEU A 706 -11.03 11.60 -12.09
C LEU A 706 -10.72 12.87 -12.91
N CYS A 707 -9.54 12.97 -13.53
CA CYS A 707 -9.16 14.09 -14.40
C CYS A 707 -10.21 14.48 -15.47
N PRO A 708 -11.00 13.55 -16.06
CA PRO A 708 -12.07 13.93 -16.98
C PRO A 708 -13.14 14.85 -16.39
N LEU A 709 -13.25 14.99 -15.05
CA LEU A 709 -14.11 15.98 -14.40
C LEU A 709 -13.76 17.42 -14.79
N LEU A 710 -12.53 17.70 -15.25
CA LEU A 710 -12.15 19.02 -15.77
C LEU A 710 -12.85 19.38 -17.09
N GLY A 711 -13.35 18.40 -17.83
CA GLY A 711 -14.16 18.63 -19.03
C GLY A 711 -15.67 18.70 -18.75
N HIS A 712 -16.09 18.39 -17.51
CA HIS A 712 -17.49 18.33 -17.15
C HIS A 712 -18.01 19.72 -16.77
N LYS A 713 -18.62 20.42 -17.74
CA LYS A 713 -19.33 21.68 -17.49
C LYS A 713 -20.58 21.45 -16.65
N SER A 714 -20.80 22.32 -15.67
CA SER A 714 -22.06 22.33 -14.90
C SER A 714 -23.26 22.65 -15.81
N PRO A 715 -24.49 22.25 -15.46
CA PRO A 715 -25.69 22.58 -16.24
C PRO A 715 -25.80 24.08 -16.54
N LYS A 716 -25.53 24.93 -15.55
CA LYS A 716 -25.53 26.38 -15.69
C LYS A 716 -24.50 26.87 -16.73
N GLN A 717 -23.32 26.25 -16.79
CA GLN A 717 -22.28 26.52 -17.80
C GLN A 717 -22.57 25.90 -19.19
N LYS A 718 -23.64 25.11 -19.33
CA LYS A 718 -24.12 24.66 -20.63
C LYS A 718 -25.21 25.58 -21.17
N GLU A 719 -25.88 26.32 -20.29
CA GLU A 719 -26.88 27.34 -20.63
C GLU A 719 -26.22 28.68 -21.01
N GLU A 720 -25.12 29.04 -20.33
CA GLU A 720 -24.17 30.09 -20.73
C GLU A 720 -23.22 29.62 -21.84
#